data_AF-A0A4Y7Q1F0-F1
#
_entry.id   AF-A0A4Y7Q1F0-F1
#
_cell.length_a   1.000
_cell.length_b   1.000
_cell.length_c   1.000
_cell.angle_alpha   90.00
_cell.angle_beta   90.00
_cell.angle_gamma   90.00
#
_symmetry.space_group_name_H-M   'P 1'
#
loop_
_entity.id
_entity.type
_entity.pdbx_description
1 polymer ?
#
loop_
_entity_poly.entity_id
_entity_poly.type
_entity_poly.pdbx_seq_one_letter_code
_entity_poly.pdbx_strand_id
1 'polypeptide(L)'
;MPQPFRPSNGNIHNNYPKVIANTTIPGGFTKPSTVINAPTNPPYTKPKPTDGNPLWETFDEPADLGLYDPRKSAADAEKDLKDLLQDSMNDVAFEGVDMSLAHVQGFREGITLMPHQIVGRVWMKDRETGKKNGGILADDMGLGKTIQTLVRISDGRPRKSDKDSGFAAATLVVCPVALVSQWASEIKKMVVGMRVIEHHGPSRTWDPQELSRAHIVVTSYSIVGSEYASYSGDAKDKSKPKASSKASTSKSKSTGNSSESEFEAGSDDDSDSDRETFGRTLAKHKKAAPKSKKKALDALFRVKWWRIVLDEAHNIKNRKTKTAIACVALEGKFRWCLTGTPMQNNVEELFSLLQFLRIRPLNDWETFNHQINKPVKSGRSVRAMKRLQLVLKAIMLRRKKDTLLNGKPLIELPPRIVNVQPCEFDEDEREFYDALEKKIALTINKFMKGGAQMPNYTSMLVLLLRLRQACNHPSLVSKDFSTDKEAVEPKAAKNDGDLDGADDLADLFGQMGVAGERKCQMCQEILSEEEAHNPDATHCAGCADIAAKSRRRSLARPGIDLPPDSAKIRMILQLLEDIDERSDGEEKTIIFSQFTSMLDLLQPFLRANGVRYVRYDGSMRKDQREASLETIRTSGSVKCILISFKAGSTGLNLTACNNVILVDLWWNPALEDQAFDRTHRFGQTRQVNIFKLTIPNTVEERILKLQEDKRALANAALSGDKLTKSKNLGINDLMALFKGHGGGDDDEE
;
A
#
# COMPACT_ATOMS: atom_id res chain seq x y z
N MET A 1 23.83 48.14 -2.34
CA MET A 1 23.85 49.21 -1.31
C MET A 1 22.65 50.12 -1.55
N PRO A 2 22.19 50.92 -0.55
CA PRO A 2 22.68 51.02 0.83
C PRO A 2 21.69 50.50 1.90
N GLN A 3 22.22 50.35 3.11
CA GLN A 3 21.54 50.28 4.41
C GLN A 3 22.03 51.50 5.24
N PRO A 4 21.78 51.62 6.56
CA PRO A 4 20.59 51.39 7.39
C PRO A 4 20.19 52.73 8.09
N PHE A 5 19.46 52.70 9.22
CA PHE A 5 20.02 53.22 10.49
C PHE A 5 19.31 52.63 11.73
N ARG A 6 19.99 52.73 12.89
CA ARG A 6 19.69 52.24 14.26
C ARG A 6 20.23 53.32 15.23
N PRO A 7 20.15 53.17 16.56
CA PRO A 7 19.00 52.96 17.45
C PRO A 7 19.00 54.05 18.57
N SER A 8 18.27 53.87 19.68
CA SER A 8 18.72 54.37 21.00
C SER A 8 18.05 53.62 22.15
N ASN A 9 18.68 53.65 23.34
CA ASN A 9 18.21 53.02 24.57
C ASN A 9 17.64 54.08 25.53
N GLY A 10 16.74 53.68 26.44
CA GLY A 10 16.28 54.46 27.59
C GLY A 10 15.88 53.51 28.73
N ASN A 11 16.16 53.87 29.98
CA ASN A 11 16.16 52.95 31.14
C ASN A 11 15.54 53.61 32.40
N ILE A 12 15.57 52.93 33.56
CA ILE A 12 15.23 53.40 34.94
C ILE A 12 13.73 53.82 35.15
N HIS A 13 13.01 53.53 36.25
CA HIS A 13 13.40 53.45 37.67
C HIS A 13 12.57 52.51 38.59
N ASN A 14 13.21 52.11 39.69
CA ASN A 14 12.76 51.70 41.04
C ASN A 14 11.27 51.87 41.45
N ASN A 15 10.73 50.90 42.22
CA ASN A 15 10.74 51.00 43.70
C ASN A 15 10.38 49.70 44.46
N TYR A 16 10.84 49.62 45.72
CA TYR A 16 10.50 48.59 46.72
C TYR A 16 9.32 49.03 47.61
N PRO A 17 8.66 48.11 48.35
CA PRO A 17 8.87 48.07 49.81
C PRO A 17 9.33 46.70 50.39
N LYS A 18 9.64 46.68 51.70
CA LYS A 18 10.09 45.51 52.51
C LYS A 18 9.00 45.05 53.50
N VAL A 19 9.30 43.98 54.27
CA VAL A 19 8.97 43.65 55.72
C VAL A 19 8.68 42.12 55.83
N ILE A 20 9.55 41.26 56.42
CA ILE A 20 9.80 40.94 57.86
C ILE A 20 8.67 40.07 58.47
N ALA A 21 8.86 38.99 59.28
CA ALA A 21 9.94 38.61 60.23
C ALA A 21 10.45 37.12 60.16
N ASN A 22 10.55 36.41 61.30
CA ASN A 22 11.40 35.21 61.57
C ASN A 22 10.66 34.04 62.30
N THR A 23 11.25 32.81 62.27
CA THR A 23 11.25 31.70 63.30
C THR A 23 11.80 30.37 62.70
N THR A 24 12.14 29.25 63.38
CA THR A 24 12.82 28.91 64.67
C THR A 24 13.32 27.42 64.61
N ILE A 25 14.06 26.91 65.60
CA ILE A 25 14.91 25.67 65.68
C ILE A 25 14.78 25.08 67.13
N PRO A 26 14.92 23.75 67.50
CA PRO A 26 15.86 22.69 67.00
C PRO A 26 15.35 21.19 66.99
N GLY A 27 16.27 20.22 66.76
CA GLY A 27 16.25 18.83 67.33
C GLY A 27 16.02 17.64 66.36
N GLY A 28 16.65 16.45 66.48
CA GLY A 28 17.80 16.00 67.31
C GLY A 28 18.10 14.46 67.25
N PHE A 29 19.37 14.07 67.43
CA PHE A 29 19.92 12.75 67.89
C PHE A 29 20.00 11.45 67.01
N THR A 30 21.26 11.07 66.69
CA THR A 30 21.96 9.74 66.76
C THR A 30 21.51 8.43 66.05
N LYS A 31 22.53 7.62 65.67
CA LYS A 31 22.46 6.19 65.27
C LYS A 31 22.80 5.25 66.44
N PRO A 32 22.56 3.92 66.35
CA PRO A 32 23.68 3.00 66.12
C PRO A 32 23.40 1.90 65.05
N SER A 33 24.13 0.78 65.09
CA SER A 33 24.35 -0.14 63.95
C SER A 33 23.91 -1.59 64.21
N THR A 34 23.63 -2.36 63.14
CA THR A 34 23.64 -3.83 63.12
C THR A 34 23.99 -4.36 61.72
N VAL A 35 24.58 -5.56 61.64
CA VAL A 35 25.01 -6.24 60.40
C VAL A 35 24.63 -7.71 60.48
N ILE A 36 24.06 -8.29 59.41
CA ILE A 36 23.84 -9.73 59.23
C ILE A 36 24.21 -10.10 57.79
N ASN A 37 24.84 -11.27 57.61
CA ASN A 37 25.47 -11.71 56.36
C ASN A 37 24.52 -12.47 55.43
N ALA A 38 24.87 -12.53 54.14
CA ALA A 38 24.28 -13.46 53.17
C ALA A 38 25.07 -14.79 53.10
N PRO A 39 24.42 -15.95 52.93
CA PRO A 39 25.08 -17.25 52.89
C PRO A 39 25.65 -17.60 51.50
N THR A 40 26.82 -18.25 51.50
CA THR A 40 27.46 -18.88 50.32
C THR A 40 27.35 -20.41 50.41
N ASN A 41 27.25 -21.10 49.27
CA ASN A 41 27.29 -22.57 49.20
C ASN A 41 28.35 -23.08 48.18
N PRO A 42 28.81 -24.34 48.29
CA PRO A 42 30.11 -24.78 47.76
C PRO A 42 30.11 -25.19 46.28
N PRO A 43 31.31 -25.29 45.64
CA PRO A 43 31.45 -25.78 44.27
C PRO A 43 31.25 -27.30 44.16
N TYR A 44 30.64 -27.75 43.06
CA TYR A 44 30.42 -29.17 42.77
C TYR A 44 31.31 -29.65 41.61
N THR A 45 31.85 -30.87 41.72
CA THR A 45 32.79 -31.46 40.75
C THR A 45 32.08 -32.34 39.72
N LYS A 46 32.66 -32.46 38.50
CA LYS A 46 32.12 -33.30 37.44
C LYS A 46 32.68 -34.74 37.51
N PRO A 47 31.84 -35.79 37.43
CA PRO A 47 32.30 -37.14 37.10
C PRO A 47 32.69 -37.26 35.61
N LYS A 48 33.44 -38.31 35.27
CA LYS A 48 33.81 -38.68 33.89
C LYS A 48 32.82 -39.73 33.31
N PRO A 49 32.75 -39.89 31.97
CA PRO A 49 31.74 -40.73 31.32
C PRO A 49 32.05 -42.23 31.40
N THR A 50 30.99 -43.02 31.19
CA THR A 50 31.01 -44.45 30.88
C THR A 50 30.12 -44.71 29.68
N ASP A 51 30.53 -45.56 28.75
CA ASP A 51 29.87 -45.75 27.45
C ASP A 51 28.53 -46.51 27.54
N GLY A 52 27.55 -46.12 26.70
CA GLY A 52 26.25 -46.77 26.63
C GLY A 52 25.11 -45.89 26.07
N ASN A 53 25.07 -45.70 24.75
CA ASN A 53 23.90 -45.13 24.04
C ASN A 53 22.79 -46.22 23.90
N PRO A 54 21.49 -45.91 23.67
CA PRO A 54 21.01 -44.83 22.80
C PRO A 54 19.72 -44.08 23.27
N LEU A 55 19.13 -43.35 22.32
CA LEU A 55 17.93 -42.48 22.37
C LEU A 55 18.13 -41.10 23.00
N TRP A 56 17.90 -40.08 22.18
CA TRP A 56 17.94 -38.66 22.51
C TRP A 56 16.55 -38.18 22.89
N GLU A 57 16.13 -38.39 24.15
CA GLU A 57 15.01 -37.62 24.68
C GLU A 57 15.49 -36.38 25.46
N THR A 58 14.72 -35.33 25.24
CA THR A 58 14.76 -33.97 25.78
C THR A 58 15.14 -33.84 27.25
N PHE A 59 15.99 -32.85 27.54
CA PHE A 59 15.95 -32.13 28.82
C PHE A 59 15.10 -30.86 28.66
N ASP A 60 14.20 -30.62 29.60
CA ASP A 60 13.42 -29.38 29.69
C ASP A 60 14.28 -28.20 30.21
N GLU A 61 14.01 -27.01 29.70
CA GLU A 61 14.39 -25.74 30.34
C GLU A 61 13.13 -24.97 30.80
N PRO A 62 13.22 -24.11 31.83
CA PRO A 62 12.09 -23.80 32.70
C PRO A 62 11.04 -22.86 32.11
N ALA A 63 9.81 -23.04 32.61
CA ALA A 63 8.56 -22.40 32.21
C ALA A 63 8.65 -20.89 31.88
N ASP A 64 8.46 -20.56 30.59
CA ASP A 64 8.15 -19.20 30.11
C ASP A 64 6.64 -19.05 29.81
N LEU A 65 6.20 -17.80 29.59
CA LEU A 65 4.83 -17.30 29.70
C LEU A 65 3.82 -17.98 28.75
N GLY A 66 3.04 -18.91 29.31
CA GLY A 66 2.04 -19.68 28.58
C GLY A 66 0.83 -18.88 28.08
N LEU A 67 0.80 -18.57 26.78
CA LEU A 67 -0.45 -18.54 26.00
C LEU A 67 -0.28 -18.94 24.52
N TYR A 68 0.68 -19.83 24.22
CA TYR A 68 0.85 -20.42 22.90
C TYR A 68 1.30 -21.88 23.03
N ASP A 69 0.63 -22.79 22.31
CA ASP A 69 1.04 -24.18 22.14
C ASP A 69 2.03 -24.29 20.94
N PRO A 70 3.32 -24.56 21.18
CA PRO A 70 4.32 -24.65 20.14
C PRO A 70 4.43 -26.10 19.65
N ARG A 71 3.66 -26.41 18.61
CA ARG A 71 3.61 -27.69 17.85
C ARG A 71 2.69 -28.77 18.43
N LYS A 72 1.36 -28.58 18.27
CA LYS A 72 0.46 -29.70 17.92
C LYS A 72 1.12 -30.59 16.85
N SER A 73 0.96 -31.91 16.98
CA SER A 73 1.52 -32.84 16.00
C SER A 73 0.90 -32.65 14.62
N ALA A 74 1.55 -33.16 13.57
CA ALA A 74 0.97 -33.17 12.23
C ALA A 74 -0.37 -33.93 12.18
N ALA A 75 -0.54 -34.97 13.02
CA ALA A 75 -1.79 -35.72 13.15
C ALA A 75 -2.90 -34.89 13.82
N ASP A 76 -2.58 -34.11 14.87
CA ASP A 76 -3.54 -33.22 15.51
C ASP A 76 -3.95 -32.05 14.60
N ALA A 77 -3.02 -31.54 13.80
CA ALA A 77 -3.30 -30.51 12.81
C ALA A 77 -4.13 -31.04 11.63
N GLU A 78 -3.92 -32.29 11.21
CA GLU A 78 -4.78 -32.95 10.22
C GLU A 78 -6.16 -33.31 10.81
N LYS A 79 -6.24 -33.63 12.10
CA LYS A 79 -7.51 -33.82 12.83
C LYS A 79 -8.29 -32.51 12.94
N ASP A 80 -7.67 -31.43 13.41
CA ASP A 80 -8.32 -30.09 13.43
C ASP A 80 -8.81 -29.68 12.03
N LEU A 81 -8.10 -30.06 10.95
CA LEU A 81 -8.55 -29.82 9.57
C LEU A 81 -9.73 -30.72 9.16
N LYS A 82 -9.77 -31.99 9.60
CA LYS A 82 -10.90 -32.90 9.38
C LYS A 82 -12.15 -32.45 10.14
N ASP A 83 -12.00 -32.05 11.41
CA ASP A 83 -13.06 -31.43 12.21
C ASP A 83 -13.63 -30.19 11.47
N LEU A 84 -12.75 -29.30 10.96
CA LEU A 84 -13.13 -28.10 10.20
C LEU A 84 -13.88 -28.42 8.89
N LEU A 85 -13.57 -29.56 8.25
CA LEU A 85 -14.21 -30.03 7.01
C LEU A 85 -15.52 -30.78 7.26
N GLN A 86 -15.71 -31.37 8.45
CA GLN A 86 -16.97 -32.00 8.86
C GLN A 86 -17.97 -30.96 9.39
N ASP A 87 -17.51 -29.99 10.17
CA ASP A 87 -18.27 -28.86 10.72
C ASP A 87 -18.43 -27.69 9.70
N SER A 88 -18.38 -28.02 8.41
CA SER A 88 -18.41 -27.11 7.27
C SER A 88 -19.79 -27.09 6.61
N MET A 89 -20.76 -26.42 7.26
CA MET A 89 -22.02 -26.03 6.64
C MET A 89 -21.80 -24.96 5.56
N ASN A 90 -21.32 -25.37 4.38
CA ASN A 90 -21.20 -24.53 3.19
C ASN A 90 -22.22 -24.88 2.10
N ASP A 91 -22.88 -26.03 2.21
CA ASP A 91 -24.14 -26.31 1.50
C ASP A 91 -25.31 -25.75 2.34
N VAL A 92 -25.24 -24.46 2.69
CA VAL A 92 -26.39 -23.71 3.18
C VAL A 92 -27.30 -23.52 1.97
N ALA A 93 -28.34 -24.36 1.86
CA ALA A 93 -29.38 -24.17 0.86
C ALA A 93 -29.90 -22.73 0.96
N PHE A 94 -29.96 -22.02 -0.16
CA PHE A 94 -30.31 -20.60 -0.19
C PHE A 94 -31.83 -20.34 -0.01
N GLU A 95 -32.61 -21.42 0.09
CA GLU A 95 -34.04 -21.41 0.40
C GLU A 95 -34.26 -21.16 1.91
N GLY A 96 -35.26 -20.35 2.26
CA GLY A 96 -35.63 -20.12 3.66
C GLY A 96 -34.75 -19.13 4.45
N VAL A 97 -34.07 -18.18 3.80
CA VAL A 97 -33.35 -17.09 4.49
C VAL A 97 -34.30 -16.28 5.37
N ASP A 98 -34.10 -16.35 6.70
CA ASP A 98 -34.92 -15.62 7.68
C ASP A 98 -34.69 -14.10 7.60
N MET A 99 -35.68 -13.39 7.06
CA MET A 99 -35.67 -11.94 6.94
C MET A 99 -35.85 -11.20 8.29
N SER A 100 -36.20 -11.88 9.39
CA SER A 100 -36.16 -11.26 10.74
C SER A 100 -34.74 -10.79 11.08
N LEU A 101 -33.73 -11.51 10.58
CA LEU A 101 -32.31 -11.19 10.73
C LEU A 101 -31.84 -10.03 9.83
N ALA A 102 -32.73 -9.40 9.06
CA ALA A 102 -32.43 -8.19 8.30
C ALA A 102 -32.16 -6.97 9.20
N HIS A 103 -32.74 -6.93 10.39
CA HIS A 103 -32.55 -5.85 11.36
C HIS A 103 -31.37 -6.16 12.32
N VAL A 104 -30.60 -5.13 12.67
CA VAL A 104 -29.36 -5.27 13.44
C VAL A 104 -29.34 -4.25 14.56
N GLN A 105 -29.13 -4.70 15.80
CA GLN A 105 -29.10 -3.81 16.96
C GLN A 105 -27.95 -2.81 16.88
N GLY A 106 -28.23 -1.54 17.16
CA GLY A 106 -27.27 -0.43 17.12
C GLY A 106 -27.07 0.21 15.74
N PHE A 107 -27.64 -0.35 14.67
CA PHE A 107 -27.69 0.33 13.36
C PHE A 107 -28.72 1.47 13.38
N ARG A 108 -28.57 2.45 12.48
CA ARG A 108 -29.58 3.49 12.29
C ARG A 108 -30.84 2.93 11.64
N GLU A 109 -31.96 3.60 11.91
CA GLU A 109 -33.24 3.36 11.24
C GLU A 109 -33.09 3.49 9.70
N GLY A 110 -33.88 2.71 8.96
CA GLY A 110 -33.79 2.60 7.50
C GLY A 110 -32.66 1.72 6.97
N ILE A 111 -31.75 1.20 7.81
CA ILE A 111 -30.65 0.32 7.37
C ILE A 111 -30.97 -1.15 7.67
N THR A 112 -31.37 -1.89 6.64
CA THR A 112 -31.66 -3.33 6.67
C THR A 112 -30.68 -4.12 5.82
N LEU A 113 -30.45 -5.39 6.15
CA LEU A 113 -29.59 -6.28 5.39
C LEU A 113 -30.32 -6.92 4.20
N MET A 114 -29.65 -6.97 3.06
CA MET A 114 -30.07 -7.79 1.92
C MET A 114 -29.97 -9.30 2.25
N PRO A 115 -30.70 -10.19 1.56
CA PRO A 115 -30.71 -11.63 1.88
C PRO A 115 -29.33 -12.31 1.92
N HIS A 116 -28.40 -11.97 1.02
CA HIS A 116 -27.02 -12.48 1.14
C HIS A 116 -26.27 -11.89 2.34
N GLN A 117 -26.53 -10.65 2.70
CA GLN A 117 -25.91 -10.04 3.88
C GLN A 117 -26.40 -10.71 5.17
N ILE A 118 -27.62 -11.27 5.18
CA ILE A 118 -28.12 -12.16 6.24
C ILE A 118 -27.36 -13.50 6.25
N VAL A 119 -27.25 -14.18 5.11
CA VAL A 119 -26.43 -15.42 4.99
C VAL A 119 -24.99 -15.17 5.46
N GLY A 120 -24.43 -13.99 5.12
CA GLY A 120 -23.11 -13.56 5.57
C GLY A 120 -23.04 -13.28 7.08
N ARG A 121 -24.06 -12.63 7.65
CA ARG A 121 -24.18 -12.43 9.11
C ARG A 121 -24.16 -13.75 9.86
N VAL A 122 -24.92 -14.74 9.40
CA VAL A 122 -25.01 -16.09 9.99
C VAL A 122 -23.69 -16.84 9.84
N TRP A 123 -23.12 -16.89 8.63
CA TRP A 123 -21.85 -17.57 8.37
C TRP A 123 -20.69 -16.93 9.15
N MET A 124 -20.56 -15.60 9.16
CA MET A 124 -19.53 -14.93 9.95
C MET A 124 -19.73 -15.18 11.46
N LYS A 125 -20.98 -15.34 11.95
CA LYS A 125 -21.26 -15.70 13.35
C LYS A 125 -20.76 -17.11 13.68
N ASP A 126 -21.06 -18.12 12.84
CA ASP A 126 -20.54 -19.49 12.99
C ASP A 126 -19.01 -19.51 13.05
N ARG A 127 -18.36 -18.80 12.13
CA ARG A 127 -16.89 -18.72 12.03
C ARG A 127 -16.20 -18.11 13.25
N GLU A 128 -16.94 -17.56 14.20
CA GLU A 128 -16.45 -17.05 15.50
C GLU A 128 -16.84 -17.95 16.70
N THR A 129 -17.19 -19.22 16.44
CA THR A 129 -17.58 -20.21 17.47
C THR A 129 -16.65 -21.44 17.53
N GLY A 130 -16.63 -22.14 18.68
CA GLY A 130 -15.87 -23.38 18.85
C GLY A 130 -14.37 -23.22 18.59
N LYS A 131 -13.82 -24.04 17.68
CA LYS A 131 -12.44 -23.94 17.19
C LYS A 131 -12.26 -22.92 16.04
N LYS A 132 -13.35 -22.39 15.47
CA LYS A 132 -13.34 -21.51 14.29
C LYS A 132 -12.89 -20.10 14.71
N ASN A 133 -11.91 -19.52 14.00
CA ASN A 133 -11.27 -18.24 14.34
C ASN A 133 -11.39 -17.17 13.23
N GLY A 134 -12.50 -17.19 12.48
CA GLY A 134 -12.77 -16.32 11.33
C GLY A 134 -12.52 -17.01 9.97
N GLY A 135 -12.21 -16.25 8.92
CA GLY A 135 -12.13 -16.74 7.55
C GLY A 135 -11.95 -15.65 6.46
N ILE A 136 -12.34 -15.99 5.23
CA ILE A 136 -12.25 -15.11 4.05
C ILE A 136 -13.66 -14.76 3.57
N LEU A 137 -14.01 -13.47 3.53
CA LEU A 137 -15.21 -12.99 2.84
C LEU A 137 -14.81 -12.51 1.43
N ALA A 138 -14.92 -13.42 0.47
CA ALA A 138 -14.49 -13.25 -0.92
C ALA A 138 -15.63 -12.89 -1.88
N ASP A 139 -16.69 -12.24 -1.37
CA ASP A 139 -17.76 -11.65 -2.17
C ASP A 139 -17.21 -10.71 -3.26
N ASP A 140 -17.91 -10.62 -4.39
CA ASP A 140 -17.65 -9.63 -5.44
C ASP A 140 -17.74 -8.17 -4.91
N MET A 141 -17.34 -7.21 -5.75
CA MET A 141 -17.41 -5.79 -5.41
C MET A 141 -18.86 -5.28 -5.48
N GLY A 142 -19.22 -4.38 -4.56
CA GLY A 142 -20.59 -3.89 -4.40
C GLY A 142 -21.50 -4.71 -3.48
N LEU A 143 -21.25 -6.01 -3.23
CA LEU A 143 -22.14 -6.86 -2.41
C LEU A 143 -22.23 -6.48 -0.91
N GLY A 144 -21.36 -5.58 -0.42
CA GLY A 144 -21.44 -5.05 0.96
C GLY A 144 -20.59 -5.80 1.99
N LYS A 145 -19.31 -6.06 1.69
CA LYS A 145 -18.36 -6.65 2.66
C LYS A 145 -18.18 -5.78 3.92
N THR A 146 -18.17 -4.45 3.75
CA THR A 146 -18.12 -3.47 4.84
C THR A 146 -19.29 -3.62 5.81
N ILE A 147 -20.54 -3.57 5.31
CA ILE A 147 -21.73 -3.67 6.17
C ILE A 147 -21.78 -5.03 6.88
N GLN A 148 -21.54 -6.15 6.19
CA GLN A 148 -21.46 -7.49 6.82
C GLN A 148 -20.43 -7.54 7.98
N THR A 149 -19.28 -6.87 7.79
CA THR A 149 -18.27 -6.74 8.85
C THR A 149 -18.77 -5.89 10.02
N LEU A 150 -19.44 -4.76 9.77
CA LEU A 150 -20.01 -3.92 10.84
C LEU A 150 -21.11 -4.65 11.63
N VAL A 151 -21.90 -5.51 10.97
CA VAL A 151 -22.88 -6.39 11.64
C VAL A 151 -22.17 -7.39 12.57
N ARG A 152 -21.11 -8.05 12.10
CA ARG A 152 -20.28 -8.95 12.92
C ARG A 152 -19.59 -8.23 14.07
N ILE A 153 -19.28 -6.94 13.91
CA ILE A 153 -18.80 -6.06 14.98
C ILE A 153 -19.92 -5.65 15.93
N SER A 154 -21.17 -5.42 15.50
CA SER A 154 -22.26 -5.10 16.43
C SER A 154 -22.68 -6.32 17.25
N ASP A 155 -22.98 -7.44 16.58
CA ASP A 155 -23.38 -8.73 17.17
C ASP A 155 -22.28 -9.37 18.05
N GLY A 156 -21.01 -8.97 17.90
CA GLY A 156 -19.85 -9.69 18.43
C GLY A 156 -19.06 -8.92 19.48
N ARG A 157 -19.12 -9.37 20.74
CA ARG A 157 -18.36 -8.83 21.90
C ARG A 157 -17.55 -9.95 22.59
N PRO A 158 -16.40 -9.63 23.21
CA PRO A 158 -15.66 -10.58 24.04
C PRO A 158 -16.45 -10.99 25.28
N ARG A 159 -16.37 -12.28 25.63
CA ARG A 159 -16.89 -12.82 26.90
C ARG A 159 -15.98 -12.37 28.05
N LYS A 160 -16.39 -12.65 29.30
CA LYS A 160 -15.57 -12.33 30.48
C LYS A 160 -14.18 -12.99 30.39
N SER A 161 -14.15 -14.30 30.13
CA SER A 161 -12.93 -15.10 29.94
C SER A 161 -11.97 -14.55 28.86
N ASP A 162 -12.49 -13.90 27.82
CA ASP A 162 -11.67 -13.31 26.76
C ASP A 162 -10.98 -12.01 27.25
N LYS A 163 -11.68 -11.21 28.04
CA LYS A 163 -11.10 -10.02 28.72
C LYS A 163 -10.12 -10.44 29.81
N ASP A 164 -10.43 -11.50 30.55
CA ASP A 164 -9.54 -12.09 31.56
C ASP A 164 -8.25 -12.64 30.91
N SER A 165 -8.33 -13.11 29.65
CA SER A 165 -7.18 -13.47 28.79
C SER A 165 -6.45 -12.26 28.17
N GLY A 166 -6.85 -11.03 28.54
CA GLY A 166 -6.23 -9.79 28.09
C GLY A 166 -6.71 -9.24 26.74
N PHE A 167 -7.71 -9.82 26.08
CA PHE A 167 -8.21 -9.28 24.81
C PHE A 167 -9.02 -7.98 24.99
N ALA A 168 -8.56 -6.91 24.34
CA ALA A 168 -9.29 -5.66 24.23
C ALA A 168 -10.52 -5.84 23.33
N ALA A 169 -11.65 -5.23 23.70
CA ALA A 169 -12.91 -5.35 22.95
C ALA A 169 -12.90 -4.68 21.57
N ALA A 170 -11.87 -3.90 21.25
CA ALA A 170 -11.68 -3.22 19.98
C ALA A 170 -11.51 -4.22 18.82
N THR A 171 -12.12 -3.92 17.68
CA THR A 171 -11.79 -4.53 16.39
C THR A 171 -10.78 -3.65 15.65
N LEU A 172 -9.67 -4.22 15.19
CA LEU A 172 -8.73 -3.55 14.29
C LEU A 172 -9.15 -3.80 12.83
N VAL A 173 -9.25 -2.73 12.05
CA VAL A 173 -9.45 -2.78 10.59
C VAL A 173 -8.21 -2.21 9.93
N VAL A 174 -7.52 -3.02 9.13
CA VAL A 174 -6.37 -2.63 8.30
C VAL A 174 -6.83 -2.56 6.85
N CYS A 175 -6.59 -1.45 6.18
CA CYS A 175 -7.07 -1.23 4.81
C CYS A 175 -6.05 -0.41 3.97
N PRO A 176 -6.26 -0.21 2.66
CA PRO A 176 -5.49 0.76 1.88
C PRO A 176 -5.68 2.18 2.44
N VAL A 177 -4.64 3.04 2.35
CA VAL A 177 -4.61 4.38 2.98
C VAL A 177 -5.86 5.22 2.67
N ALA A 178 -6.31 5.22 1.41
CA ALA A 178 -7.49 5.97 0.98
C ALA A 178 -8.81 5.46 1.59
N LEU A 179 -8.90 4.20 2.01
CA LEU A 179 -10.12 3.64 2.61
C LEU A 179 -10.27 3.95 4.10
N VAL A 180 -9.20 4.35 4.80
CA VAL A 180 -9.22 4.58 6.27
C VAL A 180 -10.35 5.53 6.66
N SER A 181 -10.45 6.66 5.94
CA SER A 181 -11.49 7.66 6.18
C SER A 181 -12.85 7.29 5.61
N GLN A 182 -12.90 6.50 4.53
CA GLN A 182 -14.17 5.94 4.05
C GLN A 182 -14.78 5.01 5.10
N TRP A 183 -14.01 4.07 5.66
CA TRP A 183 -14.45 3.21 6.76
C TRP A 183 -14.94 4.04 7.96
N ALA A 184 -14.19 5.05 8.39
CA ALA A 184 -14.60 5.91 9.50
C ALA A 184 -15.89 6.71 9.22
N SER A 185 -16.15 7.09 7.97
CA SER A 185 -17.39 7.73 7.53
C SER A 185 -18.56 6.74 7.48
N GLU A 186 -18.39 5.59 6.84
CA GLU A 186 -19.42 4.55 6.73
C GLU A 186 -19.84 3.99 8.11
N ILE A 187 -18.91 3.83 9.06
CA ILE A 187 -19.29 3.44 10.44
C ILE A 187 -20.20 4.50 11.08
N LYS A 188 -19.84 5.80 10.99
CA LYS A 188 -20.62 6.91 11.57
C LYS A 188 -22.00 7.04 10.91
N LYS A 189 -22.11 6.71 9.62
CA LYS A 189 -23.39 6.64 8.89
C LYS A 189 -24.22 5.45 9.36
N MET A 190 -23.65 4.24 9.38
CA MET A 190 -24.41 3.02 9.59
C MET A 190 -24.79 2.73 11.05
N VAL A 191 -23.93 3.09 12.02
CA VAL A 191 -24.03 2.59 13.40
C VAL A 191 -23.98 3.72 14.42
N VAL A 192 -24.82 3.64 15.45
CA VAL A 192 -24.91 4.61 16.54
C VAL A 192 -23.98 4.21 17.70
N GLY A 193 -23.39 5.19 18.40
CA GLY A 193 -22.66 4.97 19.65
C GLY A 193 -21.26 4.33 19.55
N MET A 194 -20.81 3.86 18.38
CA MET A 194 -19.48 3.28 18.22
C MET A 194 -18.37 4.34 18.23
N ARG A 195 -17.52 4.32 19.26
CA ARG A 195 -16.24 5.06 19.28
C ARG A 195 -15.26 4.48 18.24
N VAL A 196 -14.99 5.23 17.18
CA VAL A 196 -14.01 4.90 16.12
C VAL A 196 -12.75 5.76 16.26
N ILE A 197 -11.58 5.18 16.00
CA ILE A 197 -10.31 5.92 15.89
C ILE A 197 -9.72 5.73 14.48
N GLU A 198 -9.44 6.82 13.77
CA GLU A 198 -8.60 6.84 12.55
C GLU A 198 -7.11 6.86 12.97
N HIS A 199 -6.49 5.67 13.09
CA HIS A 199 -5.08 5.51 13.48
C HIS A 199 -4.17 5.62 12.26
N HIS A 200 -4.07 6.84 11.71
CA HIS A 200 -3.28 7.15 10.53
C HIS A 200 -2.69 8.57 10.60
N GLY A 201 -1.60 8.81 9.86
CA GLY A 201 -0.91 10.11 9.83
C GLY A 201 -0.01 10.38 11.05
N PRO A 202 0.57 11.59 11.13
CA PRO A 202 1.53 11.97 12.19
C PRO A 202 0.85 12.33 13.52
N SER A 203 -0.41 12.78 13.48
CA SER A 203 -1.20 13.21 14.64
C SER A 203 -2.00 12.09 15.30
N ARG A 204 -1.80 10.82 14.89
CA ARG A 204 -2.46 9.67 15.50
C ARG A 204 -2.08 9.50 16.97
N THR A 205 -2.92 8.80 17.73
CA THR A 205 -2.59 8.44 19.11
C THR A 205 -1.44 7.44 19.14
N TRP A 206 -0.65 7.49 20.22
CA TRP A 206 0.47 6.58 20.48
C TRP A 206 0.25 5.79 21.77
N ASP A 207 -0.98 5.80 22.28
CA ASP A 207 -1.38 5.15 23.53
C ASP A 207 -2.15 3.84 23.26
N PRO A 208 -1.59 2.66 23.57
CA PRO A 208 -2.29 1.37 23.45
C PRO A 208 -3.57 1.34 24.29
N GLN A 209 -3.58 2.03 25.44
CA GLN A 209 -4.73 2.11 26.33
C GLN A 209 -5.88 2.90 25.67
N GLU A 210 -5.60 4.00 24.96
CA GLU A 210 -6.63 4.69 24.18
C GLU A 210 -7.20 3.82 23.04
N LEU A 211 -6.35 3.10 22.31
CA LEU A 211 -6.74 2.20 21.23
C LEU A 211 -7.63 1.05 21.73
N SER A 212 -7.24 0.41 22.85
CA SER A 212 -8.03 -0.67 23.47
C SER A 212 -9.42 -0.23 23.95
N ARG A 213 -9.61 1.08 24.19
CA ARG A 213 -10.88 1.73 24.56
C ARG A 213 -11.73 2.17 23.36
N ALA A 214 -11.35 1.82 22.13
CA ALA A 214 -12.20 2.01 20.95
C ALA A 214 -13.13 0.81 20.73
N HIS A 215 -14.21 1.01 19.96
CA HIS A 215 -14.97 -0.12 19.39
C HIS A 215 -14.30 -0.61 18.11
N ILE A 216 -13.85 0.34 17.28
CA ILE A 216 -13.16 0.09 16.02
C ILE A 216 -11.94 1.01 15.92
N VAL A 217 -10.78 0.45 15.59
CA VAL A 217 -9.59 1.20 15.18
C VAL A 217 -9.37 0.94 13.70
N VAL A 218 -9.31 2.00 12.88
CA VAL A 218 -9.06 1.89 11.44
C VAL A 218 -7.66 2.40 11.14
N THR A 219 -6.84 1.60 10.48
CA THR A 219 -5.45 1.94 10.14
C THR A 219 -5.10 1.49 8.72
N SER A 220 -3.91 1.86 8.23
CA SER A 220 -3.42 1.46 6.93
C SER A 220 -2.29 0.43 7.00
N TYR A 221 -2.19 -0.42 5.98
CA TYR A 221 -1.12 -1.42 5.83
C TYR A 221 0.31 -0.87 6.07
N SER A 222 0.59 0.33 5.56
CA SER A 222 1.85 1.06 5.76
C SER A 222 2.13 1.42 7.22
N ILE A 223 1.10 1.78 7.98
CA ILE A 223 1.23 2.07 9.42
C ILE A 223 1.54 0.77 10.17
N VAL A 224 0.81 -0.32 9.89
CA VAL A 224 1.09 -1.65 10.47
C VAL A 224 2.55 -2.09 10.22
N GLY A 225 3.07 -1.89 8.99
CA GLY A 225 4.48 -2.15 8.67
C GLY A 225 5.47 -1.29 9.46
N SER A 226 5.25 0.04 9.53
CA SER A 226 6.15 0.96 10.25
C SER A 226 6.16 0.74 11.77
N GLU A 227 5.00 0.41 12.36
CA GLU A 227 4.89 0.12 13.79
C GLU A 227 5.49 -1.25 14.14
N TYR A 228 5.42 -2.23 13.24
CA TYR A 228 6.12 -3.51 13.41
C TYR A 228 7.64 -3.38 13.34
N ALA A 229 8.16 -2.53 12.44
CA ALA A 229 9.60 -2.22 12.38
C ALA A 229 10.10 -1.60 13.70
N SER A 230 9.30 -0.72 14.30
CA SER A 230 9.58 -0.13 15.62
C SER A 230 9.54 -1.20 16.73
N TYR A 231 8.47 -2.00 16.78
CA TYR A 231 8.26 -3.07 17.76
C TYR A 231 9.39 -4.13 17.74
N SER A 232 9.77 -4.59 16.55
CA SER A 232 10.79 -5.63 16.36
C SER A 232 12.23 -5.12 16.50
N GLY A 233 12.46 -3.81 16.39
CA GLY A 233 13.71 -3.15 16.77
C GLY A 233 13.93 -3.19 18.28
N ASP A 234 12.96 -2.72 19.06
CA ASP A 234 12.98 -2.72 20.54
C ASP A 234 13.13 -4.14 21.15
N ALA A 235 12.79 -5.19 20.41
CA ALA A 235 13.00 -6.58 20.80
C ALA A 235 14.48 -7.03 20.69
N LYS A 236 15.23 -6.54 19.69
CA LYS A 236 16.63 -6.94 19.45
C LYS A 236 17.65 -6.22 20.35
N ASP A 237 17.31 -5.05 20.88
CA ASP A 237 18.24 -4.26 21.71
C ASP A 237 18.29 -4.73 23.18
N LYS A 238 17.41 -5.68 23.58
CA LYS A 238 17.39 -6.28 24.92
C LYS A 238 18.32 -7.48 25.10
N SER A 239 18.80 -8.10 24.02
CA SER A 239 19.57 -9.35 24.06
C SER A 239 21.10 -9.19 23.95
N LYS A 240 21.62 -7.95 23.97
CA LYS A 240 23.06 -7.69 24.07
C LYS A 240 23.48 -7.31 25.49
N PRO A 241 24.45 -8.01 26.12
CA PRO A 241 25.04 -7.53 27.35
C PRO A 241 25.82 -6.23 27.10
N LYS A 242 25.76 -5.28 28.03
CA LYS A 242 26.48 -4.00 27.93
C LYS A 242 27.97 -4.20 28.17
N ALA A 243 28.73 -4.46 27.11
CA ALA A 243 30.18 -4.36 27.14
C ALA A 243 30.59 -2.93 27.55
N SER A 244 31.42 -2.81 28.59
CA SER A 244 31.86 -1.52 29.12
C SER A 244 33.01 -0.96 28.29
N SER A 245 32.87 0.29 27.83
CA SER A 245 33.92 1.01 27.12
C SER A 245 35.05 1.39 28.08
N LYS A 246 36.17 0.65 28.05
CA LYS A 246 37.49 1.16 28.43
C LYS A 246 38.32 1.37 27.16
N ALA A 247 39.10 2.45 27.18
CA ALA A 247 39.94 2.88 26.06
C ALA A 247 41.34 2.23 26.10
N SER A 248 42.23 2.71 25.22
CA SER A 248 43.61 2.26 24.97
C SER A 248 43.71 1.07 23.98
N THR A 249 44.66 1.02 23.02
CA THR A 249 45.72 1.99 22.66
C THR A 249 45.98 1.95 21.14
N SER A 250 46.14 3.11 20.50
CA SER A 250 46.71 3.23 19.16
C SER A 250 48.23 3.05 19.21
N LYS A 251 48.80 2.10 18.45
CA LYS A 251 50.26 1.93 18.34
C LYS A 251 50.90 3.14 17.66
N SER A 252 52.02 3.59 18.20
CA SER A 252 52.89 4.62 17.62
C SER A 252 54.22 4.04 17.13
N LYS A 253 54.75 4.63 16.05
CA LYS A 253 56.16 4.75 15.67
C LYS A 253 56.20 5.93 14.66
N SER A 254 56.81 7.06 15.03
CA SER A 254 58.25 7.40 14.84
C SER A 254 58.61 7.55 13.35
N THR A 255 59.30 8.61 12.91
CA THR A 255 60.41 9.32 13.57
C THR A 255 60.41 10.84 13.31
N GLY A 256 61.22 11.58 14.09
CA GLY A 256 61.56 12.99 13.87
C GLY A 256 62.37 13.50 15.07
N ASN A 257 63.68 13.71 14.89
CA ASN A 257 64.59 13.98 16.01
C ASN A 257 65.62 15.06 15.65
N SER A 258 65.49 16.22 16.28
CA SER A 258 66.57 17.21 16.43
C SER A 258 66.18 18.25 17.48
N SER A 259 66.82 18.16 18.65
CA SER A 259 67.19 19.35 19.42
C SER A 259 68.41 20.03 18.71
N GLU A 260 69.06 21.10 19.15
CA GLU A 260 69.01 21.95 20.36
C GLU A 260 69.82 23.22 20.03
N SER A 261 69.60 24.35 20.70
CA SER A 261 70.68 25.26 21.15
C SER A 261 70.13 26.33 22.10
N GLU A 262 70.84 26.56 23.20
CA GLU A 262 70.60 27.62 24.18
C GLU A 262 71.54 28.80 23.90
N PHE A 263 71.19 30.04 24.29
CA PHE A 263 72.04 30.81 25.23
C PHE A 263 71.37 32.06 25.85
N GLU A 264 71.85 32.36 27.07
CA GLU A 264 71.87 33.61 27.86
C GLU A 264 70.78 34.71 27.74
N ALA A 265 69.93 34.76 28.77
CA ALA A 265 69.98 35.71 29.92
C ALA A 265 70.30 37.22 29.74
N GLY A 266 69.51 38.05 30.45
CA GLY A 266 69.67 39.51 30.66
C GLY A 266 68.34 40.25 30.46
N SER A 267 67.63 40.67 31.51
CA SER A 267 67.78 41.95 32.25
C SER A 267 67.45 43.19 31.40
N ASP A 268 66.46 44.04 31.69
CA ASP A 268 65.56 44.16 32.87
C ASP A 268 64.23 44.87 32.51
N ASP A 269 63.38 45.01 33.53
CA ASP A 269 62.55 46.19 33.87
C ASP A 269 61.02 46.03 33.79
N ASP A 270 60.33 46.74 34.69
CA ASP A 270 59.16 46.24 35.40
C ASP A 270 57.88 47.08 35.24
N SER A 271 56.80 46.54 35.83
CA SER A 271 55.74 47.25 36.59
C SER A 271 54.36 47.56 35.97
N ASP A 272 53.26 47.50 36.75
CA ASP A 272 52.91 46.52 37.80
C ASP A 272 51.39 46.60 38.14
N SER A 273 50.91 45.64 38.93
CA SER A 273 49.82 45.75 39.93
C SER A 273 48.35 45.80 39.42
N ASP A 274 47.36 45.18 40.08
CA ASP A 274 47.45 44.23 41.19
C ASP A 274 46.18 43.33 41.34
N ARG A 275 46.41 42.08 41.79
CA ARG A 275 45.76 41.33 42.90
C ARG A 275 44.23 41.33 43.18
N GLU A 276 43.66 40.33 43.89
CA GLU A 276 44.19 39.08 44.48
C GLU A 276 43.15 37.93 44.48
N THR A 277 43.54 36.75 44.97
CA THR A 277 42.73 35.50 45.02
C THR A 277 42.60 34.96 46.45
N PHE A 278 41.39 34.56 46.88
CA PHE A 278 41.23 33.69 48.06
C PHE A 278 39.92 32.87 48.05
N GLY A 279 39.93 31.70 48.71
CA GLY A 279 38.71 30.97 49.11
C GLY A 279 38.45 29.63 48.41
N ARG A 280 38.40 28.55 49.19
CA ARG A 280 38.03 27.18 48.74
C ARG A 280 36.52 26.93 48.95
N THR A 281 35.98 25.90 48.27
CA THR A 281 35.38 24.66 48.85
C THR A 281 34.04 24.21 48.23
N LEU A 282 33.89 22.88 48.05
CA LEU A 282 32.66 22.08 47.94
C LEU A 282 31.68 22.28 46.76
N ALA A 283 31.72 21.34 45.81
CA ALA A 283 30.64 21.09 44.87
C ALA A 283 29.44 20.38 45.55
N LYS A 284 28.22 20.65 45.08
CA LYS A 284 26.99 19.89 45.42
C LYS A 284 26.26 19.46 44.14
N HIS A 285 25.99 18.16 44.01
CA HIS A 285 25.37 17.61 42.81
C HIS A 285 23.96 18.15 42.56
N LYS A 286 23.75 18.86 41.44
CA LYS A 286 22.42 18.91 40.80
C LYS A 286 22.15 17.53 40.18
N LYS A 287 21.09 16.84 40.63
CA LYS A 287 20.61 15.61 39.99
C LYS A 287 20.18 15.96 38.55
N ALA A 288 20.65 15.20 37.57
CA ALA A 288 20.20 15.34 36.20
C ALA A 288 18.71 15.00 36.09
N ALA A 289 17.94 15.83 35.38
CA ALA A 289 16.55 15.52 35.06
C ALA A 289 16.49 14.23 34.21
N PRO A 290 15.47 13.37 34.39
CA PRO A 290 15.36 12.14 33.60
C PRO A 290 15.14 12.50 32.12
N LYS A 291 16.06 12.05 31.25
CA LYS A 291 15.88 12.16 29.80
C LYS A 291 14.55 11.51 29.42
N SER A 292 13.64 12.26 28.81
CA SER A 292 12.36 11.71 28.32
C SER A 292 12.64 10.60 27.32
N LYS A 293 12.19 9.38 27.60
CA LYS A 293 12.20 8.29 26.61
C LYS A 293 11.43 8.78 25.38
N LYS A 294 12.00 8.62 24.17
CA LYS A 294 11.20 8.70 22.94
C LYS A 294 10.02 7.75 23.11
N LYS A 295 8.79 8.23 22.86
CA LYS A 295 7.62 7.34 22.85
C LYS A 295 7.83 6.33 21.72
N ALA A 296 7.72 5.04 22.06
CA ALA A 296 7.82 3.98 21.06
C ALA A 296 6.63 4.09 20.09
N LEU A 297 6.91 3.88 18.80
CA LEU A 297 5.95 4.09 17.72
C LEU A 297 5.35 2.74 17.31
N ASP A 298 4.82 1.99 18.28
CA ASP A 298 4.48 0.57 18.16
C ASP A 298 3.12 0.20 18.79
N ALA A 299 2.23 1.18 18.93
CA ALA A 299 0.99 1.06 19.71
C ALA A 299 0.08 -0.07 19.23
N LEU A 300 0.00 -0.33 17.92
CA LEU A 300 -0.79 -1.43 17.35
C LEU A 300 -0.36 -2.84 17.81
N PHE A 301 0.92 -3.00 18.19
CA PHE A 301 1.51 -4.28 18.61
C PHE A 301 1.48 -4.47 20.14
N ARG A 302 1.03 -3.47 20.89
CA ARG A 302 0.85 -3.52 22.36
C ARG A 302 -0.60 -3.78 22.79
N VAL A 303 -1.50 -4.05 21.84
CA VAL A 303 -2.91 -4.35 22.08
C VAL A 303 -3.21 -5.78 21.61
N LYS A 304 -3.85 -6.59 22.47
CA LYS A 304 -4.41 -7.89 22.07
C LYS A 304 -5.80 -7.67 21.48
N TRP A 305 -5.94 -7.78 20.17
CA TRP A 305 -7.19 -7.43 19.48
C TRP A 305 -8.22 -8.56 19.55
N TRP A 306 -9.48 -8.24 19.91
CA TRP A 306 -10.57 -9.22 19.85
C TRP A 306 -10.76 -9.77 18.44
N ARG A 307 -10.69 -8.86 17.45
CA ARG A 307 -10.84 -9.16 16.03
C ARG A 307 -9.89 -8.30 15.21
N ILE A 308 -9.26 -8.90 14.20
CA ILE A 308 -8.46 -8.21 13.18
C ILE A 308 -9.11 -8.47 11.82
N VAL A 309 -9.38 -7.40 11.08
CA VAL A 309 -9.95 -7.43 9.72
C VAL A 309 -8.94 -6.81 8.76
N LEU A 310 -8.58 -7.55 7.71
CA LEU A 310 -7.79 -7.06 6.58
C LEU A 310 -8.75 -6.78 5.42
N ASP A 311 -8.95 -5.51 5.08
CA ASP A 311 -9.76 -5.08 3.94
C ASP A 311 -8.90 -4.88 2.69
N GLU A 312 -9.40 -5.34 1.55
CA GLU A 312 -8.61 -5.61 0.34
C GLU A 312 -7.32 -6.41 0.65
N ALA A 313 -7.50 -7.57 1.31
CA ALA A 313 -6.44 -8.46 1.82
C ALA A 313 -5.43 -8.95 0.76
N HIS A 314 -5.71 -8.76 -0.53
CA HIS A 314 -4.74 -8.97 -1.60
C HIS A 314 -3.47 -8.07 -1.46
N ASN A 315 -3.52 -7.01 -0.64
CA ASN A 315 -2.35 -6.20 -0.29
C ASN A 315 -1.23 -6.99 0.42
N ILE A 316 -1.53 -8.07 1.16
CA ILE A 316 -0.52 -8.89 1.83
C ILE A 316 -0.07 -10.12 1.02
N LYS A 317 -0.37 -10.18 -0.29
CA LYS A 317 -0.22 -11.39 -1.10
C LYS A 317 1.20 -11.97 -1.16
N ASN A 318 2.26 -11.16 -1.04
CA ASN A 318 3.65 -11.64 -1.00
C ASN A 318 4.15 -11.78 0.45
N ARG A 319 4.28 -13.02 0.93
CA ARG A 319 4.72 -13.35 2.32
C ARG A 319 6.07 -12.76 2.73
N LYS A 320 6.96 -12.43 1.77
CA LYS A 320 8.28 -11.84 2.06
C LYS A 320 8.18 -10.37 2.51
N THR A 321 7.13 -9.65 2.13
CA THR A 321 7.02 -8.21 2.37
C THR A 321 6.94 -7.86 3.86
N LYS A 322 7.57 -6.75 4.25
CA LYS A 322 7.53 -6.25 5.65
C LYS A 322 6.08 -6.12 6.15
N THR A 323 5.17 -5.66 5.27
CA THR A 323 3.74 -5.51 5.50
C THR A 323 3.01 -6.82 5.78
N ALA A 324 3.26 -7.88 5.01
CA ALA A 324 2.63 -9.18 5.24
C ALA A 324 3.07 -9.79 6.57
N ILE A 325 4.38 -9.75 6.86
CA ILE A 325 4.96 -10.23 8.12
C ILE A 325 4.36 -9.47 9.31
N ALA A 326 4.26 -8.13 9.22
CA ALA A 326 3.65 -7.30 10.25
C ALA A 326 2.17 -7.64 10.49
N CYS A 327 1.37 -7.88 9.45
CA CYS A 327 -0.04 -8.27 9.59
C CYS A 327 -0.20 -9.65 10.24
N VAL A 328 0.66 -10.62 9.94
CA VAL A 328 0.69 -11.94 10.60
C VAL A 328 1.04 -11.81 12.09
N ALA A 329 1.98 -10.93 12.42
CA ALA A 329 2.53 -10.72 13.76
C ALA A 329 1.58 -10.00 14.75
N LEU A 330 0.59 -9.23 14.28
CA LEU A 330 -0.43 -8.62 15.15
C LEU A 330 -1.09 -9.68 16.05
N GLU A 331 -1.20 -9.43 17.36
CA GLU A 331 -1.87 -10.35 18.28
C GLU A 331 -3.39 -10.14 18.27
N GLY A 332 -4.15 -11.20 17.99
CA GLY A 332 -5.60 -11.13 18.02
C GLY A 332 -6.29 -12.44 17.69
N LYS A 333 -7.48 -12.63 18.27
CA LYS A 333 -8.22 -13.90 18.31
C LYS A 333 -8.92 -14.21 16.98
N PHE A 334 -9.93 -13.41 16.61
CA PHE A 334 -10.66 -13.59 15.36
C PHE A 334 -10.00 -12.86 14.20
N ARG A 335 -9.94 -13.50 13.03
CA ARG A 335 -9.19 -12.99 11.87
C ARG A 335 -10.03 -13.08 10.60
N TRP A 336 -10.09 -11.97 9.88
CA TRP A 336 -10.94 -11.81 8.71
C TRP A 336 -10.16 -11.22 7.54
N CYS A 337 -10.28 -11.86 6.37
CA CYS A 337 -9.77 -11.33 5.10
C CYS A 337 -10.96 -10.93 4.22
N LEU A 338 -11.10 -9.66 3.87
CA LEU A 338 -12.05 -9.17 2.88
C LEU A 338 -11.30 -8.90 1.57
N THR A 339 -11.77 -9.43 0.44
CA THR A 339 -11.14 -9.17 -0.87
C THR A 339 -12.11 -9.52 -2.00
N GLY A 340 -12.15 -8.73 -3.07
CA GLY A 340 -12.88 -9.13 -4.29
C GLY A 340 -12.17 -10.23 -5.07
N THR A 341 -10.84 -10.31 -4.97
CA THR A 341 -9.99 -11.26 -5.68
C THR A 341 -9.09 -12.01 -4.68
N PRO A 342 -9.48 -13.20 -4.19
CA PRO A 342 -8.67 -13.95 -3.22
C PRO A 342 -7.37 -14.52 -3.82
N MET A 343 -7.29 -14.66 -5.14
CA MET A 343 -6.10 -15.03 -5.91
C MET A 343 -6.07 -14.15 -7.17
N GLN A 344 -4.90 -13.67 -7.58
CA GLN A 344 -4.74 -12.80 -8.75
C GLN A 344 -3.81 -13.41 -9.81
N ASN A 345 -2.63 -13.89 -9.41
CA ASN A 345 -1.56 -14.29 -10.33
C ASN A 345 -1.10 -15.74 -10.12
N ASN A 346 -1.09 -16.22 -8.87
CA ASN A 346 -0.58 -17.56 -8.53
C ASN A 346 -1.09 -18.05 -7.16
N VAL A 347 -1.03 -19.37 -6.96
CA VAL A 347 -1.51 -20.05 -5.74
C VAL A 347 -0.71 -19.71 -4.48
N GLU A 348 0.55 -19.23 -4.61
CA GLU A 348 1.37 -18.81 -3.47
C GLU A 348 0.87 -17.50 -2.83
N GLU A 349 0.02 -16.72 -3.52
CA GLU A 349 -0.69 -15.57 -2.93
C GLU A 349 -1.68 -15.98 -1.83
N LEU A 350 -2.31 -17.17 -1.95
CA LEU A 350 -3.25 -17.71 -0.95
C LEU A 350 -2.55 -18.15 0.33
N PHE A 351 -1.26 -18.52 0.28
CA PHE A 351 -0.49 -18.88 1.47
C PHE A 351 -0.47 -17.73 2.49
N SER A 352 -0.24 -16.51 2.03
CA SER A 352 -0.16 -15.32 2.90
C SER A 352 -1.47 -15.07 3.66
N LEU A 353 -2.62 -15.38 3.04
CA LEU A 353 -3.93 -15.33 3.69
C LEU A 353 -4.11 -16.47 4.70
N LEU A 354 -3.75 -17.71 4.35
CA LEU A 354 -3.81 -18.88 5.25
C LEU A 354 -2.88 -18.73 6.46
N GLN A 355 -1.71 -18.12 6.26
CA GLN A 355 -0.73 -17.78 7.30
C GLN A 355 -1.30 -16.74 8.26
N PHE A 356 -1.87 -15.64 7.75
CA PHE A 356 -2.52 -14.62 8.58
C PHE A 356 -3.68 -15.21 9.39
N LEU A 357 -4.55 -16.00 8.75
CA LEU A 357 -5.70 -16.67 9.37
C LEU A 357 -5.34 -17.85 10.28
N ARG A 358 -4.06 -18.27 10.32
CA ARG A 358 -3.52 -19.36 11.15
C ARG A 358 -4.20 -20.72 10.92
N ILE A 359 -4.61 -21.00 9.68
CA ILE A 359 -5.29 -22.26 9.29
C ILE A 359 -4.29 -23.44 9.27
N ARG A 360 -4.18 -24.17 10.38
CA ARG A 360 -3.34 -25.38 10.48
C ARG A 360 -3.86 -26.51 9.55
N PRO A 361 -2.98 -27.31 8.91
CA PRO A 361 -1.53 -27.16 8.85
C PRO A 361 -1.03 -26.26 7.68
N LEU A 362 -1.91 -25.74 6.82
CA LEU A 362 -1.55 -24.99 5.61
C LEU A 362 -1.04 -23.55 5.86
N ASN A 363 -1.05 -23.08 7.11
CA ASN A 363 -0.41 -21.83 7.54
C ASN A 363 1.11 -21.97 7.70
N ASP A 364 1.65 -23.19 7.70
CA ASP A 364 3.08 -23.45 7.60
C ASP A 364 3.55 -23.45 6.14
N TRP A 365 4.69 -22.81 5.89
CA TRP A 365 5.25 -22.69 4.55
C TRP A 365 5.76 -24.03 4.00
N GLU A 366 6.42 -24.86 4.81
CA GLU A 366 6.98 -26.12 4.30
C GLU A 366 5.88 -27.08 3.87
N THR A 367 4.86 -27.23 4.71
CA THR A 367 3.63 -27.97 4.45
C THR A 367 2.92 -27.44 3.19
N PHE A 368 2.64 -26.14 3.10
CA PHE A 368 1.98 -25.56 1.93
C PHE A 368 2.83 -25.73 0.65
N ASN A 369 4.13 -25.51 0.75
CA ASN A 369 5.05 -25.61 -0.38
C ASN A 369 5.17 -27.05 -0.91
N HIS A 370 5.19 -28.04 -0.02
CA HIS A 370 5.21 -29.45 -0.40
C HIS A 370 3.86 -29.95 -0.91
N GLN A 371 2.75 -29.62 -0.24
CA GLN A 371 1.43 -30.18 -0.56
C GLN A 371 0.71 -29.45 -1.70
N ILE A 372 0.98 -28.16 -1.91
CA ILE A 372 0.26 -27.29 -2.85
C ILE A 372 1.19 -26.70 -3.91
N ASN A 373 2.22 -25.94 -3.49
CA ASN A 373 3.02 -25.12 -4.42
C ASN A 373 3.86 -25.96 -5.40
N LYS A 374 4.64 -26.93 -4.90
CA LYS A 374 5.47 -27.83 -5.73
C LYS A 374 4.62 -28.70 -6.69
N PRO A 375 3.49 -29.31 -6.28
CA PRO A 375 2.59 -30.01 -7.20
C PRO A 375 2.03 -29.12 -8.30
N VAL A 376 1.55 -27.90 -7.98
CA VAL A 376 1.04 -26.95 -8.98
C VAL A 376 2.15 -26.50 -9.94
N LYS A 377 3.32 -26.12 -9.43
CA LYS A 377 4.48 -25.71 -10.27
C LYS A 377 5.03 -26.85 -11.14
N SER A 378 4.87 -28.11 -10.74
CA SER A 378 5.27 -29.30 -11.51
C SER A 378 4.14 -29.89 -12.38
N GLY A 379 3.07 -29.13 -12.66
CA GLY A 379 1.95 -29.55 -13.53
C GLY A 379 1.00 -30.58 -12.91
N ARG A 380 1.33 -31.17 -11.76
CA ARG A 380 0.51 -32.15 -11.02
C ARG A 380 -0.51 -31.45 -10.12
N SER A 381 -1.22 -30.47 -10.70
CA SER A 381 -2.09 -29.53 -10.00
C SER A 381 -3.36 -30.17 -9.41
N VAL A 382 -3.97 -31.15 -10.09
CA VAL A 382 -5.34 -31.64 -9.79
C VAL A 382 -5.54 -32.04 -8.32
N ARG A 383 -4.67 -32.86 -7.73
CA ARG A 383 -4.80 -33.29 -6.31
C ARG A 383 -4.57 -32.13 -5.34
N ALA A 384 -3.63 -31.23 -5.64
CA ALA A 384 -3.35 -30.05 -4.83
C ALA A 384 -4.50 -29.03 -4.87
N MET A 385 -5.06 -28.77 -6.06
CA MET A 385 -6.20 -27.86 -6.24
C MET A 385 -7.46 -28.42 -5.59
N LYS A 386 -7.74 -29.74 -5.69
CA LYS A 386 -8.86 -30.35 -4.95
C LYS A 386 -8.68 -30.23 -3.43
N ARG A 387 -7.47 -30.44 -2.89
CA ARG A 387 -7.17 -30.23 -1.46
C ARG A 387 -7.39 -28.76 -1.05
N LEU A 388 -6.89 -27.82 -1.85
CA LEU A 388 -7.04 -26.39 -1.60
C LEU A 388 -8.50 -25.93 -1.68
N GLN A 389 -9.28 -26.43 -2.66
CA GLN A 389 -10.71 -26.16 -2.80
C GLN A 389 -11.53 -26.62 -1.59
N LEU A 390 -11.22 -27.80 -1.03
CA LEU A 390 -11.89 -28.28 0.19
C LEU A 390 -11.62 -27.35 1.39
N VAL A 391 -10.37 -26.96 1.62
CA VAL A 391 -10.03 -26.03 2.71
C VAL A 391 -10.64 -24.66 2.47
N LEU A 392 -10.61 -24.15 1.22
CA LEU A 392 -11.23 -22.89 0.86
C LEU A 392 -12.75 -22.92 1.09
N LYS A 393 -13.48 -23.97 0.69
CA LYS A 393 -14.90 -24.12 1.04
C LYS A 393 -15.12 -23.92 2.55
N ALA A 394 -14.38 -24.64 3.39
CA ALA A 394 -14.55 -24.59 4.85
C ALA A 394 -14.23 -23.22 5.52
N ILE A 395 -13.51 -22.31 4.84
CA ILE A 395 -13.09 -21.01 5.42
C ILE A 395 -13.50 -19.77 4.61
N MET A 396 -14.05 -19.93 3.40
CA MET A 396 -14.30 -18.83 2.45
C MET A 396 -15.74 -18.82 1.93
N LEU A 397 -16.47 -17.77 2.28
CA LEU A 397 -17.73 -17.43 1.63
C LEU A 397 -17.46 -16.54 0.42
N ARG A 398 -17.85 -16.99 -0.76
CA ARG A 398 -17.78 -16.23 -2.02
C ARG A 398 -19.11 -16.26 -2.73
N ARG A 399 -19.71 -15.09 -2.93
CA ARG A 399 -20.85 -14.88 -3.83
C ARG A 399 -20.50 -13.86 -4.89
N LYS A 400 -21.15 -13.97 -6.04
CA LYS A 400 -20.99 -13.08 -7.17
C LYS A 400 -22.23 -12.19 -7.38
N LYS A 401 -22.11 -11.17 -8.23
CA LYS A 401 -23.27 -10.40 -8.73
C LYS A 401 -24.29 -11.27 -9.48
N ASP A 402 -23.80 -12.27 -10.24
CA ASP A 402 -24.60 -13.19 -11.07
C ASP A 402 -25.27 -14.35 -10.29
N THR A 403 -25.01 -14.46 -8.98
CA THR A 403 -25.50 -15.58 -8.18
C THR A 403 -27.03 -15.52 -8.05
N LEU A 404 -27.72 -16.62 -8.33
CA LEU A 404 -29.17 -16.70 -8.16
C LEU A 404 -29.54 -17.02 -6.70
N LEU A 405 -30.60 -16.39 -6.21
CA LEU A 405 -31.24 -16.62 -4.93
C LEU A 405 -32.74 -16.84 -5.19
N ASN A 406 -33.27 -18.02 -4.85
CA ASN A 406 -34.68 -18.39 -5.09
C ASN A 406 -35.14 -18.12 -6.54
N GLY A 407 -34.28 -18.40 -7.52
CA GLY A 407 -34.54 -18.20 -8.95
C GLY A 407 -34.35 -16.76 -9.48
N LYS A 408 -34.08 -15.76 -8.63
CA LYS A 408 -33.80 -14.37 -9.04
C LYS A 408 -32.31 -14.01 -8.88
N PRO A 409 -31.75 -13.08 -9.69
CA PRO A 409 -30.39 -12.59 -9.47
C PRO A 409 -30.26 -11.87 -8.12
N LEU A 410 -29.13 -12.07 -7.44
CA LEU A 410 -28.93 -11.60 -6.07
C LEU A 410 -29.01 -10.07 -5.91
N ILE A 411 -28.61 -9.33 -6.95
CA ILE A 411 -28.90 -7.91 -7.09
C ILE A 411 -29.34 -7.68 -8.55
N GLU A 412 -30.56 -7.18 -8.72
CA GLU A 412 -31.02 -6.61 -9.99
C GLU A 412 -30.24 -5.31 -10.24
N LEU A 413 -29.10 -5.41 -10.94
CA LEU A 413 -28.35 -4.27 -11.45
C LEU A 413 -28.79 -3.98 -12.90
N PRO A 414 -28.90 -2.70 -13.31
CA PRO A 414 -29.19 -2.36 -14.70
C PRO A 414 -28.03 -2.78 -15.62
N PRO A 415 -28.24 -2.89 -16.94
CA PRO A 415 -27.22 -3.38 -17.87
C PRO A 415 -25.91 -2.59 -17.80
N ARG A 416 -24.79 -3.29 -18.04
CA ARG A 416 -23.46 -2.71 -18.22
C ARG A 416 -23.02 -2.94 -19.65
N ILE A 417 -22.96 -1.88 -20.45
CA ILE A 417 -22.44 -1.92 -21.83
C ILE A 417 -20.99 -1.44 -21.84
N VAL A 418 -20.14 -2.11 -22.61
CA VAL A 418 -18.73 -1.74 -22.80
C VAL A 418 -18.48 -1.54 -24.29
N ASN A 419 -18.31 -0.28 -24.68
CA ASN A 419 -18.00 0.15 -26.03
C ASN A 419 -16.48 0.37 -26.14
N VAL A 420 -15.84 -0.19 -27.17
CA VAL A 420 -14.48 0.20 -27.56
C VAL A 420 -14.64 1.29 -28.62
N GLN A 421 -14.12 2.48 -28.32
CA GLN A 421 -14.27 3.66 -29.15
C GLN A 421 -12.94 3.98 -29.83
N PRO A 422 -12.81 3.76 -31.16
CA PRO A 422 -11.66 4.24 -31.91
C PRO A 422 -11.66 5.77 -31.92
N CYS A 423 -10.48 6.37 -31.80
CA CYS A 423 -10.24 7.79 -31.99
C CYS A 423 -9.18 7.95 -33.07
N GLU A 424 -9.50 8.62 -34.18
CA GLU A 424 -8.55 8.79 -35.28
C GLU A 424 -7.56 9.94 -35.03
N PHE A 425 -6.28 9.66 -35.29
CA PHE A 425 -5.23 10.67 -35.30
C PHE A 425 -5.37 11.63 -36.49
N ASP A 426 -5.03 12.90 -36.25
CA ASP A 426 -4.72 13.84 -37.34
C ASP A 426 -3.38 13.49 -38.02
N GLU A 427 -3.11 14.06 -39.21
CA GLU A 427 -1.91 13.77 -40.00
C GLU A 427 -0.61 14.09 -39.22
N ASP A 428 -0.58 15.24 -38.53
CA ASP A 428 0.52 15.65 -37.65
C ASP A 428 0.66 14.73 -36.40
N GLU A 429 -0.42 14.10 -35.92
CA GLU A 429 -0.42 13.15 -34.80
C GLU A 429 0.16 11.80 -35.25
N ARG A 430 -0.26 11.32 -36.43
CA ARG A 430 0.22 10.09 -37.04
C ARG A 430 1.71 10.20 -37.35
N GLU A 431 2.14 11.29 -38.00
CA GLU A 431 3.56 11.55 -38.30
C GLU A 431 4.42 11.62 -37.02
N PHE A 432 3.89 12.22 -35.94
CA PHE A 432 4.56 12.23 -34.63
C PHE A 432 4.64 10.84 -33.98
N TYR A 433 3.54 10.07 -33.98
CA TYR A 433 3.51 8.72 -33.39
C TYR A 433 4.43 7.76 -34.14
N ASP A 434 4.36 7.74 -35.47
CA ASP A 434 5.12 6.80 -36.30
C ASP A 434 6.63 7.12 -36.24
N ALA A 435 7.02 8.40 -36.17
CA ALA A 435 8.40 8.80 -35.92
C ALA A 435 8.91 8.34 -34.54
N LEU A 436 8.06 8.42 -33.51
CA LEU A 436 8.38 7.95 -32.17
C LEU A 436 8.47 6.41 -32.11
N GLU A 437 7.52 5.68 -32.69
CA GLU A 437 7.53 4.21 -32.73
C GLU A 437 8.74 3.68 -33.52
N LYS A 438 9.09 4.31 -34.65
CA LYS A 438 10.31 4.01 -35.42
C LYS A 438 11.58 4.24 -34.60
N LYS A 439 11.71 5.37 -33.90
CA LYS A 439 12.86 5.65 -33.01
C LYS A 439 12.95 4.63 -31.87
N ILE A 440 11.82 4.27 -31.26
CA ILE A 440 11.75 3.27 -30.18
C ILE A 440 12.14 1.87 -30.68
N ALA A 441 11.62 1.44 -31.83
CA ALA A 441 11.96 0.15 -32.44
C ALA A 441 13.46 0.04 -32.77
N LEU A 442 14.07 1.10 -33.32
CA LEU A 442 15.51 1.17 -33.55
C LEU A 442 16.32 1.08 -32.25
N THR A 443 15.88 1.74 -31.18
CA THR A 443 16.51 1.65 -29.85
C THR A 443 16.39 0.24 -29.25
N ILE A 444 15.25 -0.43 -29.36
CA ILE A 444 15.06 -1.82 -28.89
C ILE A 444 15.96 -2.77 -29.68
N ASN A 445 16.00 -2.64 -31.01
CA ASN A 445 16.88 -3.44 -31.87
C ASN A 445 18.37 -3.22 -31.55
N LYS A 446 18.77 -1.99 -31.17
CA LYS A 446 20.13 -1.67 -30.69
C LYS A 446 20.43 -2.40 -29.36
N PHE A 447 19.51 -2.40 -28.41
CA PHE A 447 19.65 -3.15 -27.16
C PHE A 447 19.63 -4.68 -27.33
N MET A 448 18.94 -5.21 -28.34
CA MET A 448 18.95 -6.65 -28.64
C MET A 448 20.23 -7.11 -29.36
N LYS A 449 20.86 -6.24 -30.15
CA LYS A 449 22.12 -6.55 -30.86
C LYS A 449 23.38 -6.35 -30.00
N GLY A 450 23.31 -5.50 -28.97
CA GLY A 450 24.37 -5.38 -27.97
C GLY A 450 24.39 -6.58 -27.02
N GLY A 451 25.26 -7.55 -27.27
CA GLY A 451 25.36 -8.82 -26.51
C GLY A 451 25.79 -8.72 -25.03
N ALA A 452 25.69 -7.55 -24.40
CA ALA A 452 26.06 -7.30 -23.01
C ALA A 452 24.87 -6.70 -22.25
N GLN A 453 24.25 -7.52 -21.41
CA GLN A 453 22.98 -7.28 -20.71
C GLN A 453 21.76 -7.08 -21.63
N MET A 454 20.73 -7.91 -21.41
CA MET A 454 19.37 -7.64 -21.90
C MET A 454 18.96 -6.21 -21.51
N PRO A 455 18.21 -5.46 -22.35
CA PRO A 455 17.69 -4.16 -21.96
C PRO A 455 17.02 -4.23 -20.60
N ASN A 456 17.46 -3.39 -19.66
CA ASN A 456 16.84 -3.32 -18.33
C ASN A 456 15.32 -3.22 -18.51
N TYR A 457 14.59 -4.11 -17.84
CA TYR A 457 13.12 -4.18 -17.95
C TYR A 457 12.49 -2.80 -17.73
N THR A 458 13.02 -2.06 -16.77
CA THR A 458 12.79 -0.63 -16.50
C THR A 458 12.83 0.26 -17.74
N SER A 459 13.86 0.14 -18.59
CA SER A 459 14.01 0.92 -19.83
C SER A 459 12.92 0.57 -20.84
N MET A 460 12.62 -0.72 -21.06
CA MET A 460 11.53 -1.14 -21.96
C MET A 460 10.18 -0.58 -21.52
N LEU A 461 9.93 -0.52 -20.22
CA LEU A 461 8.70 0.04 -19.66
C LEU A 461 8.58 1.55 -19.85
N VAL A 462 9.70 2.30 -19.81
CA VAL A 462 9.72 3.72 -20.18
C VAL A 462 9.40 3.88 -21.67
N LEU A 463 9.98 3.06 -22.56
CA LEU A 463 9.66 3.12 -23.99
C LEU A 463 8.16 2.84 -24.25
N LEU A 464 7.58 1.85 -23.55
CA LEU A 464 6.14 1.57 -23.62
C LEU A 464 5.29 2.73 -23.07
N LEU A 465 5.74 3.37 -21.98
CA LEU A 465 5.11 4.57 -21.42
C LEU A 465 5.06 5.70 -22.46
N ARG A 466 6.15 5.94 -23.20
CA ARG A 466 6.21 7.01 -24.21
C ARG A 466 5.23 6.78 -25.37
N LEU A 467 5.09 5.56 -25.87
CA LEU A 467 4.07 5.24 -26.89
C LEU A 467 2.64 5.48 -26.38
N ARG A 468 2.34 5.08 -25.13
CA ARG A 468 1.01 5.26 -24.51
C ARG A 468 0.71 6.73 -24.20
N GLN A 469 1.72 7.51 -23.80
CA GLN A 469 1.62 8.97 -23.67
C GLN A 469 1.32 9.63 -25.02
N ALA A 470 1.94 9.18 -26.12
CA ALA A 470 1.67 9.69 -27.47
C ALA A 470 0.22 9.41 -27.93
N CYS A 471 -0.32 8.24 -27.59
CA CYS A 471 -1.73 7.89 -27.85
C CYS A 471 -2.72 8.78 -27.09
N ASN A 472 -2.33 9.34 -25.95
CA ASN A 472 -3.16 10.26 -25.17
C ASN A 472 -3.05 11.71 -25.66
N HIS A 473 -1.84 12.27 -25.65
CA HIS A 473 -1.55 13.61 -26.12
C HIS A 473 -0.03 13.80 -26.31
N PRO A 474 0.47 14.24 -27.48
CA PRO A 474 1.90 14.34 -27.76
C PRO A 474 2.73 15.06 -26.69
N SER A 475 2.21 16.11 -26.04
CA SER A 475 2.94 16.87 -25.01
C SER A 475 3.21 16.12 -23.69
N LEU A 476 2.64 14.93 -23.48
CA LEU A 476 2.96 14.08 -22.32
C LEU A 476 4.31 13.40 -22.50
N VAL A 477 4.70 13.15 -23.76
CA VAL A 477 5.86 12.34 -24.15
C VAL A 477 7.19 12.96 -23.73
N SER A 478 7.29 14.31 -23.72
CA SER A 478 8.49 15.03 -23.29
C SER A 478 8.48 15.51 -21.83
N LYS A 479 7.53 15.07 -21.00
CA LYS A 479 7.56 15.31 -19.55
C LYS A 479 8.50 14.31 -18.87
N ASP A 480 9.11 14.71 -17.76
CA ASP A 480 9.90 13.79 -16.94
C ASP A 480 9.01 12.62 -16.48
N PHE A 481 9.48 11.40 -16.69
CA PHE A 481 8.77 10.18 -16.32
C PHE A 481 8.54 10.09 -14.79
N SER A 482 9.25 10.90 -13.99
CA SER A 482 9.02 11.01 -12.55
C SER A 482 7.61 11.43 -12.17
N THR A 483 6.90 12.20 -13.01
CA THR A 483 5.50 12.60 -12.76
C THR A 483 4.50 11.48 -13.03
N ASP A 484 4.83 10.58 -13.97
CA ASP A 484 3.91 9.58 -14.52
C ASP A 484 4.28 8.14 -14.06
N LYS A 485 5.11 7.99 -13.01
CA LYS A 485 5.54 6.69 -12.44
C LYS A 485 4.39 5.72 -12.16
N GLU A 486 3.19 6.23 -11.88
CA GLU A 486 2.00 5.40 -11.59
C GLU A 486 1.51 4.61 -12.81
N ALA A 487 1.72 5.12 -14.03
CA ALA A 487 1.30 4.49 -15.28
C ALA A 487 2.28 3.40 -15.78
N VAL A 488 3.31 3.05 -15.00
CA VAL A 488 4.40 2.12 -15.37
C VAL A 488 4.23 0.72 -14.75
N GLU A 489 3.43 0.55 -13.68
CA GLU A 489 3.49 -0.62 -12.77
C GLU A 489 3.41 -2.05 -13.40
N PRO A 490 4.55 -2.77 -13.53
CA PRO A 490 4.56 -4.15 -13.98
C PRO A 490 4.70 -5.04 -12.74
N LYS A 491 3.59 -5.29 -12.03
CA LYS A 491 3.54 -6.30 -10.95
C LYS A 491 3.57 -7.74 -11.51
N ALA A 492 4.53 -8.02 -12.41
CA ALA A 492 4.61 -9.21 -13.24
C ALA A 492 6.03 -9.78 -13.45
N ALA A 493 7.10 -9.14 -12.95
CA ALA A 493 8.46 -9.67 -13.01
C ALA A 493 9.04 -9.95 -11.61
N LYS A 494 9.41 -11.22 -11.36
CA LYS A 494 10.32 -11.61 -10.26
C LYS A 494 11.63 -12.10 -10.86
N ASN A 495 12.73 -11.55 -10.40
CA ASN A 495 13.85 -12.39 -9.95
C ASN A 495 13.86 -12.38 -8.41
N ASP A 496 14.46 -13.37 -7.77
CA ASP A 496 14.49 -13.43 -6.30
C ASP A 496 15.55 -12.46 -5.73
N GLY A 497 15.09 -11.24 -5.41
CA GLY A 497 15.78 -10.23 -4.62
C GLY A 497 14.74 -9.42 -3.84
N ASP A 498 15.12 -8.85 -2.69
CA ASP A 498 14.18 -8.11 -1.84
C ASP A 498 13.89 -6.72 -2.44
N LEU A 499 12.67 -6.52 -2.93
CA LEU A 499 12.09 -5.20 -3.25
C LEU A 499 10.62 -5.12 -2.78
N ASP A 500 10.29 -4.12 -1.97
CA ASP A 500 8.97 -3.85 -1.39
C ASP A 500 8.20 -2.77 -2.18
N GLY A 501 7.44 -3.19 -3.20
CA GLY A 501 6.36 -2.36 -3.77
C GLY A 501 6.79 -1.26 -4.74
N ALA A 502 6.03 -0.15 -4.75
CA ALA A 502 6.19 0.92 -5.74
C ALA A 502 7.29 1.94 -5.36
N ASP A 503 7.60 2.06 -4.07
CA ASP A 503 8.63 2.96 -3.57
C ASP A 503 10.02 2.46 -4.00
N ASP A 504 10.29 1.16 -3.89
CA ASP A 504 11.53 0.54 -4.37
C ASP A 504 11.71 0.64 -5.91
N LEU A 505 10.62 0.68 -6.69
CA LEU A 505 10.68 1.00 -8.13
C LEU A 505 10.98 2.50 -8.34
N ALA A 506 10.42 3.38 -7.52
CA ALA A 506 10.69 4.81 -7.55
C ALA A 506 12.15 5.14 -7.17
N ASP A 507 12.75 4.36 -6.27
CA ASP A 507 14.17 4.40 -5.87
C ASP A 507 15.10 3.79 -6.93
N LEU A 508 14.73 2.68 -7.58
CA LEU A 508 15.46 2.14 -8.73
C LEU A 508 15.55 3.19 -9.86
N PHE A 509 14.42 3.85 -10.15
CA PHE A 509 14.36 4.99 -11.07
C PHE A 509 15.15 6.22 -10.57
N GLY A 510 15.26 6.43 -9.26
CA GLY A 510 16.10 7.47 -8.67
C GLY A 510 17.59 7.17 -8.85
N GLN A 511 18.01 5.92 -8.61
CA GLN A 511 19.38 5.45 -8.79
C GLN A 511 19.85 5.53 -10.24
N MET A 512 18.94 5.39 -11.22
CA MET A 512 19.23 5.68 -12.64
C MET A 512 19.64 7.14 -12.93
N GLY A 513 19.40 8.08 -11.99
CA GLY A 513 19.93 9.45 -12.04
C GLY A 513 21.17 9.69 -11.16
N VAL A 514 21.63 8.68 -10.41
CA VAL A 514 22.79 8.78 -9.48
C VAL A 514 24.00 8.00 -10.00
N ALA A 515 23.80 6.98 -10.83
CA ALA A 515 24.85 6.10 -11.35
C ALA A 515 25.65 6.71 -12.55
N GLY A 516 26.17 7.93 -12.39
CA GLY A 516 27.20 8.56 -13.26
C GLY A 516 26.76 9.01 -14.65
N GLU A 517 26.01 8.18 -15.39
CA GLU A 517 25.67 8.40 -16.80
C GLU A 517 24.24 8.97 -16.95
N ARG A 518 24.12 10.18 -17.53
CA ARG A 518 22.81 10.76 -17.87
C ARG A 518 22.19 10.01 -19.06
N LYS A 519 20.88 9.76 -18.99
CA LYS A 519 20.13 9.03 -20.03
C LYS A 519 19.02 9.89 -20.61
N CYS A 520 18.81 9.78 -21.92
CA CYS A 520 17.78 10.50 -22.66
C CYS A 520 16.38 10.17 -22.12
N GLN A 521 15.63 11.19 -21.69
CA GLN A 521 14.27 11.00 -21.15
C GLN A 521 13.27 10.44 -22.17
N MET A 522 13.59 10.47 -23.46
CA MET A 522 12.82 9.84 -24.54
C MET A 522 13.18 8.38 -24.77
N CYS A 523 14.42 8.09 -25.20
CA CYS A 523 14.83 6.75 -25.67
C CYS A 523 15.67 5.94 -24.67
N GLN A 524 16.03 6.47 -23.50
CA GLN A 524 16.89 5.82 -22.51
C GLN A 524 18.31 5.45 -22.99
N GLU A 525 18.72 5.89 -24.18
CA GLU A 525 20.13 5.89 -24.59
C GLU A 525 20.94 6.80 -23.66
N ILE A 526 22.18 6.43 -23.38
CA ILE A 526 23.15 7.26 -22.66
C ILE A 526 23.44 8.51 -23.51
N LEU A 527 23.43 9.68 -22.88
CA LEU A 527 23.80 10.94 -23.51
C LEU A 527 25.31 10.97 -23.78
N SER A 528 25.74 11.64 -24.87
CA SER A 528 27.18 11.86 -25.09
C SER A 528 27.81 12.70 -23.97
N GLU A 529 29.13 12.74 -23.86
CA GLU A 529 29.77 13.61 -22.86
C GLU A 529 29.40 15.09 -23.07
N GLU A 530 29.33 15.55 -24.32
CA GLU A 530 28.89 16.90 -24.69
C GLU A 530 27.44 17.19 -24.28
N GLU A 531 26.53 16.24 -24.54
CA GLU A 531 25.14 16.31 -24.11
C GLU A 531 25.02 16.28 -22.57
N ALA A 532 25.82 15.45 -21.89
CA ALA A 532 25.78 15.29 -20.44
C ALA A 532 26.32 16.51 -19.68
N HIS A 533 27.29 17.25 -20.24
CA HIS A 533 27.83 18.49 -19.66
C HIS A 533 26.85 19.66 -19.69
N ASN A 534 25.87 19.68 -20.60
CA ASN A 534 24.81 20.69 -20.59
C ASN A 534 23.73 20.31 -19.56
N PRO A 535 23.55 21.05 -18.44
CA PRO A 535 22.57 20.69 -17.40
C PRO A 535 21.14 20.55 -17.96
N ASP A 536 20.74 21.38 -18.92
CA ASP A 536 19.37 21.41 -19.47
C ASP A 536 19.10 20.32 -20.53
N ALA A 537 20.14 19.62 -20.99
CA ALA A 537 20.02 18.55 -22.00
C ALA A 537 19.35 17.29 -21.42
N THR A 538 18.01 17.26 -21.51
CA THR A 538 17.14 16.14 -21.10
C THR A 538 17.03 15.04 -22.15
N HIS A 539 17.54 15.28 -23.36
CA HIS A 539 17.29 14.49 -24.57
C HIS A 539 18.54 14.45 -25.44
N CYS A 540 18.83 13.30 -26.06
CA CYS A 540 19.88 13.20 -27.08
C CYS A 540 19.44 13.86 -28.40
N ALA A 541 20.39 14.20 -29.26
CA ALA A 541 20.16 14.87 -30.55
C ALA A 541 19.08 14.17 -31.39
N GLY A 542 19.15 12.84 -31.53
CA GLY A 542 18.16 12.01 -32.26
C GLY A 542 16.78 11.89 -31.59
N CYS A 543 16.53 12.61 -30.49
CA CYS A 543 15.24 12.79 -29.84
C CYS A 543 14.86 14.28 -29.65
N ALA A 544 15.75 15.22 -29.96
CA ALA A 544 15.55 16.64 -29.71
C ALA A 544 14.38 17.22 -30.51
N ASP A 545 14.24 16.83 -31.78
CA ASP A 545 13.14 17.26 -32.66
C ASP A 545 11.79 16.68 -32.23
N ILE A 546 11.75 15.41 -31.79
CA ILE A 546 10.54 14.78 -31.24
C ILE A 546 10.11 15.52 -29.96
N ALA A 547 11.06 15.83 -29.07
CA ALA A 547 10.79 16.64 -27.88
C ALA A 547 10.40 18.09 -28.22
N ALA A 548 10.88 18.66 -29.33
CA ALA A 548 10.47 19.99 -29.81
C ALA A 548 9.03 19.97 -30.39
N LYS A 549 8.67 18.99 -31.23
CA LYS A 549 7.29 18.78 -31.72
C LYS A 549 6.32 18.58 -30.55
N SER A 550 6.67 17.72 -29.58
CA SER A 550 5.93 17.48 -28.34
C SER A 550 5.67 18.78 -27.55
N ARG A 551 6.70 19.58 -27.29
CA ARG A 551 6.58 20.87 -26.57
C ARG A 551 5.76 21.91 -27.34
N ARG A 552 5.84 21.96 -28.68
CA ARG A 552 5.00 22.86 -29.48
C ARG A 552 3.49 22.56 -29.33
N ARG A 553 3.10 21.30 -29.14
CA ARG A 553 1.69 20.95 -28.82
C ARG A 553 1.28 21.23 -27.37
N SER A 554 2.20 21.65 -26.48
CA SER A 554 1.83 22.01 -25.09
C SER A 554 1.47 23.48 -24.88
N LEU A 555 1.58 24.30 -25.93
CA LEU A 555 1.41 25.75 -25.87
C LEU A 555 0.31 26.19 -26.84
N ALA A 556 -0.55 27.10 -26.38
CA ALA A 556 -1.46 27.81 -27.26
C ALA A 556 -0.67 28.69 -28.25
N ARG A 557 -1.13 28.79 -29.50
CA ARG A 557 -0.51 29.68 -30.49
C ARG A 557 -0.91 31.13 -30.18
N PRO A 558 -0.04 32.14 -30.40
CA PRO A 558 -0.43 33.54 -30.22
C PRO A 558 -1.69 33.86 -31.03
N GLY A 559 -2.76 34.33 -30.36
CA GLY A 559 -4.06 34.58 -30.97
C GLY A 559 -5.06 33.41 -30.95
N ILE A 560 -4.73 32.29 -30.29
CA ILE A 560 -5.66 31.17 -30.01
C ILE A 560 -5.65 30.92 -28.50
N ASP A 561 -6.81 30.84 -27.85
CA ASP A 561 -6.92 30.73 -26.38
C ASP A 561 -6.65 29.31 -25.84
N LEU A 562 -6.71 28.29 -26.70
CA LEU A 562 -6.49 26.88 -26.35
C LEU A 562 -5.18 26.33 -26.93
N PRO A 563 -4.52 25.39 -26.25
CA PRO A 563 -3.48 24.56 -26.88
C PRO A 563 -4.10 23.69 -27.99
N PRO A 564 -3.28 23.13 -28.89
CA PRO A 564 -3.72 22.04 -29.77
C PRO A 564 -4.36 20.91 -28.96
N ASP A 565 -5.37 20.25 -29.55
CA ASP A 565 -5.99 19.07 -28.97
C ASP A 565 -5.27 17.78 -29.41
N SER A 566 -5.87 16.64 -29.04
CA SER A 566 -5.54 15.31 -29.56
C SER A 566 -6.80 14.54 -29.92
N ALA A 567 -6.64 13.47 -30.70
CA ALA A 567 -7.72 12.53 -31.07
C ALA A 567 -8.63 12.14 -29.89
N LYS A 568 -8.05 11.88 -28.72
CA LYS A 568 -8.82 11.52 -27.52
C LYS A 568 -9.53 12.71 -26.89
N ILE A 569 -8.97 13.91 -26.91
CA ILE A 569 -9.68 15.11 -26.42
C ILE A 569 -10.89 15.39 -27.32
N ARG A 570 -10.72 15.31 -28.65
CA ARG A 570 -11.80 15.47 -29.63
C ARG A 570 -12.93 14.45 -29.38
N MET A 571 -12.58 13.16 -29.23
CA MET A 571 -13.55 12.10 -28.92
C MET A 571 -14.19 12.24 -27.53
N ILE A 572 -13.48 12.74 -26.51
CA ILE A 572 -14.08 13.02 -25.19
C ILE A 572 -15.14 14.11 -25.28
N LEU A 573 -14.90 15.17 -26.04
CA LEU A 573 -15.87 16.24 -26.23
C LEU A 573 -17.12 15.73 -26.95
N GLN A 574 -16.94 15.03 -28.08
CA GLN A 574 -18.04 14.40 -28.82
C GLN A 574 -18.88 13.47 -27.94
N LEU A 575 -18.24 12.54 -27.20
CA LEU A 575 -18.95 11.64 -26.30
C LEU A 575 -19.69 12.37 -25.17
N LEU A 576 -19.23 13.55 -24.73
CA LEU A 576 -19.93 14.34 -23.71
C LEU A 576 -21.14 15.07 -24.31
N GLU A 577 -21.05 15.53 -25.55
CA GLU A 577 -22.14 16.12 -26.33
C GLU A 577 -23.23 15.07 -26.61
N ASP A 578 -22.86 13.91 -27.16
CA ASP A 578 -23.74 12.74 -27.37
C ASP A 578 -24.48 12.34 -26.08
N ILE A 579 -23.83 12.46 -24.91
CA ILE A 579 -24.38 12.12 -23.60
C ILE A 579 -25.35 13.20 -23.07
N ASP A 580 -25.03 14.49 -23.24
CA ASP A 580 -25.90 15.58 -22.78
C ASP A 580 -27.17 15.61 -23.65
N GLU A 581 -27.05 15.55 -24.98
CA GLU A 581 -28.18 15.51 -25.93
C GLU A 581 -29.15 14.36 -25.63
N ARG A 582 -28.66 13.11 -25.59
CA ARG A 582 -29.52 11.92 -25.43
C ARG A 582 -30.20 11.82 -24.06
N SER A 583 -29.81 12.66 -23.10
CA SER A 583 -30.28 12.60 -21.71
C SER A 583 -30.95 13.88 -21.20
N ASP A 584 -31.15 14.89 -22.05
CA ASP A 584 -31.57 16.25 -21.65
C ASP A 584 -30.68 16.79 -20.50
N GLY A 585 -29.38 16.48 -20.59
CA GLY A 585 -28.36 16.74 -19.58
C GLY A 585 -28.54 16.04 -18.24
N GLU A 586 -29.43 15.05 -18.07
CA GLU A 586 -29.58 14.38 -16.77
C GLU A 586 -28.38 13.48 -16.40
N GLU A 587 -27.69 12.90 -17.39
CA GLU A 587 -26.63 11.93 -17.13
C GLU A 587 -25.32 12.57 -16.64
N LYS A 588 -24.48 11.74 -16.01
CA LYS A 588 -23.19 12.15 -15.45
C LYS A 588 -22.09 11.16 -15.78
N THR A 589 -20.91 11.70 -16.06
CA THR A 589 -19.78 11.00 -16.69
C THR A 589 -18.53 11.06 -15.82
N ILE A 590 -17.95 9.89 -15.56
CA ILE A 590 -16.62 9.76 -14.95
C ILE A 590 -15.59 9.67 -16.06
N ILE A 591 -14.53 10.47 -16.00
CA ILE A 591 -13.39 10.36 -16.92
C ILE A 591 -12.19 9.83 -16.13
N PHE A 592 -11.77 8.61 -16.46
CA PHE A 592 -10.59 7.96 -15.87
C PHE A 592 -9.37 8.11 -16.79
N SER A 593 -8.27 8.59 -16.22
CA SER A 593 -6.93 8.48 -16.83
C SER A 593 -5.90 8.08 -15.78
N GLN A 594 -4.93 7.27 -16.17
CA GLN A 594 -3.75 6.96 -15.36
C GLN A 594 -2.81 8.17 -15.22
N PHE A 595 -2.83 9.06 -16.21
CA PHE A 595 -2.00 10.25 -16.29
C PHE A 595 -2.76 11.45 -15.72
N THR A 596 -2.45 11.87 -14.49
CA THR A 596 -2.96 13.14 -13.93
C THR A 596 -2.64 14.32 -14.84
N SER A 597 -1.47 14.25 -15.48
CA SER A 597 -0.96 15.15 -16.51
C SER A 597 -1.82 15.21 -17.80
N MET A 598 -2.66 14.20 -18.09
CA MET A 598 -3.68 14.22 -19.14
C MET A 598 -4.98 14.87 -18.65
N LEU A 599 -5.36 14.62 -17.40
CA LEU A 599 -6.50 15.32 -16.78
C LEU A 599 -6.24 16.84 -16.69
N ASP A 600 -4.99 17.28 -16.56
CA ASP A 600 -4.61 18.70 -16.66
C ASP A 600 -4.85 19.28 -18.07
N LEU A 601 -4.48 18.53 -19.12
CA LEU A 601 -4.63 18.96 -20.52
C LEU A 601 -6.10 19.02 -20.98
N LEU A 602 -6.97 18.16 -20.45
CA LEU A 602 -8.40 18.13 -20.79
C LEU A 602 -9.20 19.32 -20.24
N GLN A 603 -8.75 19.92 -19.13
CA GLN A 603 -9.53 20.93 -18.39
C GLN A 603 -9.84 22.23 -19.14
N PRO A 604 -8.91 22.83 -19.93
CA PRO A 604 -9.22 24.00 -20.75
C PRO A 604 -10.36 23.73 -21.74
N PHE A 605 -10.33 22.58 -22.42
CA PHE A 605 -11.35 22.19 -23.41
C PHE A 605 -12.73 21.99 -22.78
N LEU A 606 -12.81 21.36 -21.60
CA LEU A 606 -14.08 21.24 -20.87
C LEU A 606 -14.65 22.61 -20.49
N ARG A 607 -13.80 23.57 -20.09
CA ARG A 607 -14.25 24.94 -19.77
C ARG A 607 -14.73 25.71 -20.99
N ALA A 608 -14.02 25.58 -22.12
CA ALA A 608 -14.40 26.24 -23.38
C ALA A 608 -15.76 25.74 -23.90
N ASN A 609 -16.04 24.45 -23.76
CA ASN A 609 -17.33 23.84 -24.10
C ASN A 609 -18.38 23.90 -22.96
N GLY A 610 -18.18 24.76 -21.96
CA GLY A 610 -19.13 24.97 -20.84
C GLY A 610 -19.32 23.80 -19.87
N VAL A 611 -18.66 22.65 -20.09
CA VAL A 611 -18.79 21.42 -19.29
C VAL A 611 -18.23 21.64 -17.88
N ARG A 612 -19.13 21.81 -16.91
CA ARG A 612 -18.75 21.92 -15.48
C ARG A 612 -18.35 20.56 -14.93
N TYR A 613 -17.13 20.50 -14.40
CA TYR A 613 -16.48 19.30 -13.88
C TYR A 613 -15.96 19.49 -12.45
N VAL A 614 -15.68 18.38 -11.76
CA VAL A 614 -14.85 18.33 -10.54
C VAL A 614 -13.70 17.33 -10.70
N ARG A 615 -12.72 17.36 -9.79
CA ARG A 615 -11.49 16.55 -9.85
C ARG A 615 -11.39 15.62 -8.63
N TYR A 616 -10.74 14.47 -8.79
CA TYR A 616 -10.43 13.55 -7.70
C TYR A 616 -9.13 12.78 -8.00
N ASP A 617 -8.01 13.18 -7.38
CA ASP A 617 -6.73 12.47 -7.51
C ASP A 617 -5.91 12.42 -6.21
N GLY A 618 -4.71 11.84 -6.30
CA GLY A 618 -3.81 11.66 -5.15
C GLY A 618 -3.30 12.96 -4.53
N SER A 619 -3.16 14.04 -5.32
CA SER A 619 -2.61 15.33 -4.87
C SER A 619 -3.56 16.12 -3.97
N MET A 620 -4.87 15.89 -4.11
CA MET A 620 -5.91 16.62 -3.39
C MET A 620 -5.95 16.27 -1.90
N ARG A 621 -6.24 17.27 -1.06
CA ARG A 621 -6.45 17.07 0.39
C ARG A 621 -7.75 16.29 0.65
N LYS A 622 -7.85 15.61 1.80
CA LYS A 622 -9.00 14.75 2.18
C LYS A 622 -10.34 15.48 2.10
N ASP A 623 -10.39 16.69 2.66
CA ASP A 623 -11.55 17.58 2.64
C ASP A 623 -11.96 18.00 1.22
N GLN A 624 -10.99 18.35 0.36
CA GLN A 624 -11.23 18.65 -1.05
C GLN A 624 -11.80 17.43 -1.81
N ARG A 625 -11.24 16.24 -1.57
CA ARG A 625 -11.73 14.99 -2.16
C ARG A 625 -13.15 14.64 -1.72
N GLU A 626 -13.48 14.81 -0.44
CA GLU A 626 -14.84 14.62 0.07
C GLU A 626 -15.82 15.65 -0.52
N ALA A 627 -15.42 16.93 -0.64
CA ALA A 627 -16.22 17.98 -1.26
C ALA A 627 -16.49 17.74 -2.77
N SER A 628 -15.50 17.28 -3.54
CA SER A 628 -15.71 16.93 -4.95
C SER A 628 -16.66 15.75 -5.13
N LEU A 629 -16.56 14.72 -4.29
CA LEU A 629 -17.50 13.59 -4.29
C LEU A 629 -18.93 13.99 -3.91
N GLU A 630 -19.10 14.99 -3.06
CA GLU A 630 -20.43 15.48 -2.71
C GLU A 630 -21.01 16.45 -3.75
N THR A 631 -20.16 17.25 -4.38
CA THR A 631 -20.54 18.16 -5.47
C THR A 631 -21.07 17.41 -6.69
N ILE A 632 -20.41 16.32 -7.12
CA ILE A 632 -20.88 15.51 -8.27
C ILE A 632 -22.20 14.80 -7.97
N ARG A 633 -22.49 14.45 -6.71
CA ARG A 633 -23.79 13.87 -6.30
C ARG A 633 -24.89 14.91 -6.30
N THR A 634 -24.71 15.97 -5.51
CA THR A 634 -25.77 16.92 -5.14
C THR A 634 -26.09 17.93 -6.25
N SER A 635 -25.09 18.33 -7.05
CA SER A 635 -25.29 19.41 -8.01
C SER A 635 -25.71 18.88 -9.38
N GLY A 636 -26.91 19.24 -9.86
CA GLY A 636 -27.32 19.04 -11.26
C GLY A 636 -26.46 19.85 -12.26
N SER A 637 -25.72 20.84 -11.75
CA SER A 637 -24.81 21.70 -12.51
C SER A 637 -23.60 20.98 -13.09
N VAL A 638 -23.12 19.92 -12.44
CA VAL A 638 -21.80 19.32 -12.70
C VAL A 638 -22.03 17.96 -13.36
N LYS A 639 -21.67 17.86 -14.64
CA LYS A 639 -21.85 16.65 -15.46
C LYS A 639 -20.67 15.68 -15.35
N CYS A 640 -19.46 16.22 -15.13
CA CYS A 640 -18.22 15.47 -15.26
C CYS A 640 -17.45 15.36 -13.93
N ILE A 641 -16.80 14.21 -13.70
CA ILE A 641 -15.76 14.05 -12.67
C ILE A 641 -14.48 13.43 -13.26
N LEU A 642 -13.38 14.15 -13.15
CA LEU A 642 -12.04 13.74 -13.58
C LEU A 642 -11.37 12.95 -12.45
N ILE A 643 -11.04 11.67 -12.68
CA ILE A 643 -10.49 10.78 -11.64
C ILE A 643 -9.19 10.14 -12.10
N SER A 644 -8.12 10.23 -11.29
CA SER A 644 -6.92 9.44 -11.59
C SER A 644 -7.17 7.96 -11.33
N PHE A 645 -6.79 7.08 -12.26
CA PHE A 645 -7.17 5.65 -12.23
C PHE A 645 -6.82 4.96 -10.90
N LYS A 646 -5.64 5.25 -10.34
CA LYS A 646 -5.19 4.77 -9.03
C LYS A 646 -6.07 5.27 -7.88
N ALA A 647 -6.50 6.54 -7.89
CA ALA A 647 -7.45 7.07 -6.91
C ALA A 647 -8.86 6.47 -7.10
N GLY A 648 -9.28 6.22 -8.34
CA GLY A 648 -10.56 5.56 -8.69
C GLY A 648 -10.70 4.15 -8.13
N SER A 649 -9.59 3.39 -8.04
CA SER A 649 -9.59 2.05 -7.44
C SER A 649 -10.04 2.01 -5.96
N THR A 650 -10.00 3.15 -5.26
CA THR A 650 -10.09 3.23 -3.80
C THR A 650 -11.51 3.33 -3.25
N GLY A 651 -12.28 2.24 -3.32
CA GLY A 651 -13.50 2.03 -2.52
C GLY A 651 -14.77 2.82 -2.94
N LEU A 652 -14.58 3.86 -3.76
CA LEU A 652 -15.54 4.93 -4.04
C LEU A 652 -16.95 4.44 -4.43
N ASN A 653 -17.96 5.18 -3.96
CA ASN A 653 -19.34 5.06 -4.42
C ASN A 653 -19.68 6.23 -5.36
N LEU A 654 -19.91 5.92 -6.64
CA LEU A 654 -20.10 6.87 -7.73
C LEU A 654 -21.38 6.58 -8.54
N THR A 655 -22.39 5.96 -7.93
CA THR A 655 -23.68 5.64 -8.60
C THR A 655 -24.50 6.86 -9.04
N ALA A 656 -24.09 8.08 -8.66
CA ALA A 656 -24.62 9.33 -9.20
C ALA A 656 -24.14 9.62 -10.64
N CYS A 657 -23.15 8.88 -11.12
CA CYS A 657 -22.78 8.80 -12.53
C CYS A 657 -23.26 7.47 -13.11
N ASN A 658 -23.46 7.41 -14.42
CA ASN A 658 -23.75 6.17 -15.14
C ASN A 658 -22.92 6.02 -16.43
N ASN A 659 -22.28 7.08 -16.91
CA ASN A 659 -21.30 6.99 -17.99
C ASN A 659 -19.87 6.96 -17.45
N VAL A 660 -19.00 6.22 -18.12
CA VAL A 660 -17.57 6.13 -17.80
C VAL A 660 -16.77 6.19 -19.09
N ILE A 661 -15.87 7.17 -19.22
CA ILE A 661 -14.87 7.23 -20.28
C ILE A 661 -13.53 6.82 -19.68
N LEU A 662 -12.94 5.73 -20.18
CA LEU A 662 -11.56 5.34 -19.89
C LEU A 662 -10.67 5.88 -21.00
N VAL A 663 -9.85 6.88 -20.67
CA VAL A 663 -9.00 7.59 -21.63
C VAL A 663 -7.82 6.73 -22.09
N ASP A 664 -7.26 5.91 -21.20
CA ASP A 664 -6.07 5.08 -21.48
C ASP A 664 -6.25 3.64 -20.98
N LEU A 665 -5.91 2.68 -21.85
CA LEU A 665 -6.05 1.25 -21.55
C LEU A 665 -4.99 0.76 -20.55
N TRP A 666 -5.32 -0.28 -19.78
CA TRP A 666 -4.40 -0.93 -18.84
C TRP A 666 -4.19 -2.41 -19.21
N TRP A 667 -2.96 -2.92 -19.13
CA TRP A 667 -2.63 -4.32 -19.49
C TRP A 667 -3.20 -5.38 -18.52
N ASN A 668 -3.86 -4.97 -17.44
CA ASN A 668 -4.55 -5.86 -16.51
C ASN A 668 -6.06 -5.56 -16.50
N PRO A 669 -6.89 -6.34 -17.22
CA PRO A 669 -8.32 -6.07 -17.35
C PRO A 669 -9.05 -6.02 -15.99
N ALA A 670 -8.63 -6.83 -15.02
CA ALA A 670 -9.29 -6.91 -13.71
C ALA A 670 -9.22 -5.60 -12.90
N LEU A 671 -8.24 -4.73 -13.16
CA LEU A 671 -8.15 -3.42 -12.52
C LEU A 671 -9.08 -2.37 -13.17
N GLU A 672 -9.34 -2.49 -14.48
CA GLU A 672 -10.35 -1.67 -15.17
C GLU A 672 -11.75 -2.07 -14.70
N ASP A 673 -12.04 -3.38 -14.67
CA ASP A 673 -13.30 -3.92 -14.16
C ASP A 673 -13.55 -3.52 -12.69
N GLN A 674 -12.49 -3.45 -11.87
CA GLN A 674 -12.52 -2.91 -10.51
C GLN A 674 -12.79 -1.38 -10.44
N ALA A 675 -12.50 -0.61 -11.49
CA ALA A 675 -12.84 0.82 -11.58
C ALA A 675 -14.29 1.02 -12.08
N PHE A 676 -14.73 0.23 -13.05
CA PHE A 676 -16.13 0.26 -13.55
C PHE A 676 -17.14 -0.15 -12.46
N ASP A 677 -16.76 -1.06 -11.56
CA ASP A 677 -17.53 -1.45 -10.38
C ASP A 677 -17.70 -0.35 -9.30
N ARG A 678 -17.16 0.87 -9.50
CA ARG A 678 -17.55 2.06 -8.70
C ARG A 678 -18.88 2.66 -9.13
N THR A 679 -19.26 2.44 -10.39
CA THR A 679 -20.45 2.98 -11.07
C THR A 679 -21.51 1.90 -11.23
N HIS A 680 -21.09 0.69 -11.64
CA HIS A 680 -21.94 -0.49 -11.73
C HIS A 680 -21.98 -1.25 -10.39
N ARG A 681 -22.74 -0.71 -9.43
CA ARG A 681 -22.90 -1.27 -8.07
C ARG A 681 -24.28 -0.96 -7.50
N PHE A 682 -24.63 -1.61 -6.39
CA PHE A 682 -25.88 -1.37 -5.67
C PHE A 682 -26.09 0.13 -5.39
N GLY A 683 -27.29 0.63 -5.69
CA GLY A 683 -27.63 2.05 -5.70
C GLY A 683 -27.52 2.73 -7.08
N GLN A 684 -27.12 2.00 -8.12
CA GLN A 684 -27.25 2.41 -9.52
C GLN A 684 -28.67 2.07 -10.04
N THR A 685 -29.29 3.02 -10.74
CA THR A 685 -30.64 2.87 -11.34
C THR A 685 -30.64 3.00 -12.87
N ARG A 686 -29.62 3.64 -13.46
CA ARG A 686 -29.50 3.82 -14.92
C ARG A 686 -28.55 2.78 -15.51
N GLN A 687 -28.74 2.46 -16.80
CA GLN A 687 -27.78 1.67 -17.57
C GLN A 687 -26.38 2.29 -17.49
N VAL A 688 -25.36 1.45 -17.28
CA VAL A 688 -23.97 1.90 -17.17
C VAL A 688 -23.26 1.71 -18.51
N ASN A 689 -22.86 2.82 -19.13
CA ASN A 689 -22.16 2.81 -20.42
C ASN A 689 -20.68 3.12 -20.21
N ILE A 690 -19.80 2.24 -20.68
CA ILE A 690 -18.35 2.35 -20.51
C ILE A 690 -17.72 2.49 -21.89
N PHE A 691 -17.14 3.65 -22.18
CA PHE A 691 -16.42 3.95 -23.40
C PHE A 691 -14.92 3.80 -23.13
N LYS A 692 -14.27 2.86 -23.83
CA LYS A 692 -12.80 2.71 -23.79
C LYS A 692 -12.20 3.36 -25.03
N LEU A 693 -11.45 4.44 -24.84
CA LEU A 693 -10.76 5.11 -25.94
C LEU A 693 -9.54 4.29 -26.37
N THR A 694 -9.36 4.10 -27.68
CA THR A 694 -8.19 3.45 -28.27
C THR A 694 -7.83 4.16 -29.58
N ILE A 695 -6.54 4.22 -29.91
CA ILE A 695 -6.09 4.68 -31.23
C ILE A 695 -5.80 3.46 -32.13
N PRO A 696 -6.44 3.33 -33.31
CA PRO A 696 -6.14 2.26 -34.26
C PRO A 696 -4.70 2.33 -34.79
N ASN A 697 -4.12 1.17 -35.11
CA ASN A 697 -2.74 1.05 -35.60
C ASN A 697 -1.73 1.67 -34.63
N THR A 698 -1.84 1.35 -33.33
CA THR A 698 -0.90 1.78 -32.27
C THR A 698 -0.67 0.69 -31.22
N VAL A 699 0.15 1.00 -30.21
CA VAL A 699 0.35 0.14 -29.05
C VAL A 699 -0.92 -0.13 -28.22
N GLU A 700 -1.95 0.73 -28.29
CA GLU A 700 -3.18 0.52 -27.49
C GLU A 700 -4.04 -0.62 -28.01
N GLU A 701 -4.16 -0.76 -29.33
CA GLU A 701 -4.79 -1.92 -29.97
C GLU A 701 -4.06 -3.23 -29.60
N ARG A 702 -2.72 -3.18 -29.56
CA ARG A 702 -1.88 -4.32 -29.11
C ARG A 702 -2.08 -4.62 -27.62
N ILE A 703 -2.37 -3.61 -26.79
CA ILE A 703 -2.76 -3.77 -25.37
C ILE A 703 -4.18 -4.34 -25.25
N LEU A 704 -5.12 -3.94 -26.11
CA LEU A 704 -6.51 -4.44 -26.11
C LEU A 704 -6.53 -5.95 -26.38
N LYS A 705 -5.86 -6.40 -27.45
CA LYS A 705 -5.69 -7.83 -27.77
C LYS A 705 -5.07 -8.60 -26.59
N LEU A 706 -4.05 -8.02 -25.94
CA LEU A 706 -3.43 -8.60 -24.74
C LEU A 706 -4.37 -8.63 -23.51
N GLN A 707 -5.41 -7.78 -23.41
CA GLN A 707 -6.47 -7.94 -22.41
C GLN A 707 -7.41 -9.10 -22.75
N GLU A 708 -7.75 -9.26 -24.03
CA GLU A 708 -8.70 -10.27 -24.51
C GLU A 708 -8.12 -11.68 -24.34
N ASP A 709 -6.86 -11.89 -24.75
CA ASP A 709 -6.11 -13.13 -24.48
C ASP A 709 -6.12 -13.49 -22.98
N LYS A 710 -5.96 -12.49 -22.09
CA LYS A 710 -6.00 -12.67 -20.64
C LYS A 710 -7.40 -12.96 -20.11
N ARG A 711 -8.44 -12.30 -20.63
CA ARG A 711 -9.84 -12.59 -20.26
C ARG A 711 -10.22 -14.01 -20.70
N ALA A 712 -9.85 -14.42 -21.91
CA ALA A 712 -10.05 -15.77 -22.43
C ALA A 712 -9.32 -16.83 -21.58
N LEU A 713 -8.03 -16.63 -21.29
CA LEU A 713 -7.23 -17.52 -20.45
C LEU A 713 -7.81 -17.62 -19.02
N ALA A 714 -8.23 -16.51 -18.43
CA ALA A 714 -8.84 -16.49 -17.10
C ALA A 714 -10.18 -17.25 -17.05
N ASN A 715 -11.00 -17.12 -18.10
CA ASN A 715 -12.27 -17.85 -18.22
C ASN A 715 -12.03 -19.36 -18.41
N ALA A 716 -11.12 -19.77 -19.29
CA ALA A 716 -10.76 -21.18 -19.50
C ALA A 716 -10.12 -21.83 -18.26
N ALA A 717 -9.33 -21.08 -17.48
CA ALA A 717 -8.79 -21.56 -16.20
C ALA A 717 -9.87 -21.75 -15.12
N LEU A 718 -11.08 -21.20 -15.31
CA LEU A 718 -12.23 -21.34 -14.41
C LEU A 718 -13.27 -22.37 -14.90
N SER A 719 -13.34 -22.69 -16.21
CA SER A 719 -14.19 -23.77 -16.73
C SER A 719 -13.70 -25.17 -16.32
N GLY A 720 -12.41 -25.31 -16.00
CA GLY A 720 -11.81 -26.57 -15.54
C GLY A 720 -10.99 -27.31 -16.59
N ASP A 721 -10.78 -26.71 -17.76
CA ASP A 721 -9.89 -27.23 -18.80
C ASP A 721 -8.42 -27.28 -18.36
N LYS A 722 -7.59 -27.96 -19.15
CA LYS A 722 -6.15 -28.14 -18.86
C LYS A 722 -5.46 -26.77 -18.73
N LEU A 723 -5.13 -26.36 -17.50
CA LEU A 723 -4.37 -25.14 -17.22
C LEU A 723 -3.04 -25.13 -18.00
N THR A 724 -3.02 -24.40 -19.11
CA THR A 724 -1.79 -23.80 -19.63
C THR A 724 -1.28 -22.78 -18.60
N LYS A 725 0.03 -22.53 -18.59
CA LYS A 725 0.67 -21.75 -17.52
C LYS A 725 0.06 -20.33 -17.46
N SER A 726 -0.29 -19.88 -16.25
CA SER A 726 -0.64 -18.48 -15.97
C SER A 726 0.46 -17.56 -16.50
N LYS A 727 0.21 -16.89 -17.63
CA LYS A 727 1.13 -15.90 -18.19
C LYS A 727 1.06 -14.61 -17.38
N ASN A 728 1.94 -14.52 -16.37
CA ASN A 728 2.49 -13.21 -16.01
C ASN A 728 3.06 -12.57 -17.29
N LEU A 729 2.94 -11.25 -17.42
CA LEU A 729 3.37 -10.47 -18.59
C LEU A 729 4.89 -10.63 -18.79
N GLY A 730 5.29 -11.58 -19.62
CA GLY A 730 6.68 -11.95 -19.84
C GLY A 730 7.40 -10.92 -20.70
N ILE A 731 8.74 -10.97 -20.72
CA ILE A 731 9.52 -10.09 -21.61
C ILE A 731 9.18 -10.32 -23.09
N ASN A 732 8.74 -11.53 -23.46
CA ASN A 732 8.24 -11.85 -24.80
C ASN A 732 6.87 -11.21 -25.08
N ASP A 733 5.95 -11.21 -24.12
CA ASP A 733 4.65 -10.55 -24.27
C ASP A 733 4.84 -9.01 -24.29
N LEU A 734 5.86 -8.48 -23.59
CA LEU A 734 6.27 -7.08 -23.66
C LEU A 734 6.91 -6.72 -25.02
N MET A 735 7.77 -7.59 -25.57
CA MET A 735 8.34 -7.42 -26.92
C MET A 735 7.26 -7.47 -28.01
N ALA A 736 6.20 -8.27 -27.84
CA ALA A 736 5.07 -8.30 -28.77
C ALA A 736 4.35 -6.94 -28.88
N LEU A 737 4.31 -6.13 -27.80
CA LEU A 737 3.75 -4.77 -27.84
C LEU A 737 4.61 -3.78 -28.66
N PHE A 738 5.84 -4.13 -29.03
CA PHE A 738 6.75 -3.31 -29.85
C PHE A 738 6.92 -3.80 -31.29
N LYS A 739 6.30 -4.93 -31.68
CA LYS A 739 6.22 -5.31 -33.09
C LYS A 739 5.24 -4.37 -33.82
N GLY A 740 5.77 -3.53 -34.70
CA GLY A 740 5.00 -2.59 -35.53
C GLY A 740 4.25 -3.29 -36.67
N HIS A 741 3.35 -2.56 -37.32
CA HIS A 741 2.39 -3.06 -38.32
C HIS A 741 2.99 -3.29 -39.73
N GLY A 742 4.25 -3.73 -39.82
CA GLY A 742 4.98 -3.82 -41.10
C GLY A 742 6.33 -4.52 -40.97
N GLY A 743 6.31 -5.74 -40.42
CA GLY A 743 7.51 -6.54 -40.13
C GLY A 743 7.17 -7.97 -39.75
N GLY A 744 6.39 -8.64 -40.61
CA GLY A 744 5.92 -10.00 -40.40
C GLY A 744 5.00 -10.47 -41.52
N ASP A 745 5.61 -10.87 -42.64
CA ASP A 745 5.06 -11.74 -43.69
C ASP A 745 6.23 -12.45 -44.43
N ASP A 746 7.43 -11.85 -44.49
CA ASP A 746 8.62 -12.38 -45.19
C ASP A 746 9.41 -13.51 -44.47
N ASP A 747 9.00 -13.94 -43.27
CA ASP A 747 9.80 -14.84 -42.38
C ASP A 747 9.16 -16.25 -42.17
N GLU A 748 8.32 -16.74 -43.09
CA GLU A 748 7.79 -18.13 -43.08
C GLU A 748 8.03 -18.89 -44.42
N GLU A 749 9.30 -19.28 -44.68
CA GLU A 749 9.71 -20.45 -45.50
C GLU A 749 10.71 -21.34 -44.72
#